data_AF-A0A916HQJ9-F1
#
_entry.id   AF-A0A916HQJ9-F1
#
_cell.length_a   1.000
_cell.length_b   1.000
_cell.length_c   1.000
_cell.angle_alpha   90.00
_cell.angle_beta   90.00
_cell.angle_gamma   90.00
#
_symmetry.space_group_name_H-M   'P 1'
#
loop_
_entity.id
_entity.type
_entity.pdbx_description
1 polymer ?
#
loop_
_entity_poly.entity_id
_entity_poly.type
_entity_poly.pdbx_seq_one_letter_code
_entity_poly.pdbx_strand_id
1 'polypeptide(L)'
;MSKERPSEGNATWCRSLALGLAMLCVQAPALAASYRIVFASNLQAVSGGCFRDDTSGCDLFSALYDSGTKTVSAITRLTSDATAAEIFPALSPDGNWLAYDHGTNASPARHELRLIHLPTGSKTTLVSDARFPEWIDGTHLLYSSVVPGNKHVALLELDLGGSTPRAKSTQAICNTSRCPGTAATEDPFPFPGGTRIAFQSTKSDRYIAGLSFINLDGSGFTLPNGWDGSGHAIVSTAGDEVLYALASSGALQVLNLTSGAKFALPLASTGSTLTAFDPRYASASSLSWAYAAWLDGRRALLLSGAGVDSHGAQFMSRLFLGEFDAAWSSVTITDLATAIERAAGKNGKDFCTAAARLVTSGSASTSPASPLLGIQGAEQGDLAIIRSLGANTAQIPLPKTNAEFSSMLAQASSADMKVLLRADPADIQSTALKFDTAKLSSLVTGVKTGLADARIAGLLIAEDLCQENPATHTRQWNINAAELASAVSTIKAIVPSLAVAVAFNKASCLDSFVAAATEGANIGDIALLNLFYYKWNTTAKLIDSYQYSAMNFKRFAPAAGVLPRIGVIERLGEEASPFPSADWIVARSKEFFAFGGAFDGVMYYDYRQQEALQVKNIVNVIGEASYVAAFQSVFAAAQSVYGVNPAQQSFVEYYEPELDHYFITADSNEQAFIYTGGAGNWQRTGYAFKEGGSAPVCRFYGNTAINPATGQMFGPNSHFYTVNAAECAGLKAAYNPKAPSWQFESDSDQSTAALSGTCASGLVPVYRAYNNGYARGVDSNHRLSSDYAAYLATVAAGWLAEGVVMCAPQ
;
A
#
# COMPACT_ATOMS: atom_id res chain seq x y z
N MET A 1 -15.44 44.43 32.12
CA MET A 1 -16.61 45.25 31.74
C MET A 1 -16.69 45.28 30.22
N SER A 2 -17.92 45.20 29.73
CA SER A 2 -18.41 44.82 28.41
C SER A 2 -18.04 45.68 27.20
N LYS A 3 -18.27 45.08 26.01
CA LYS A 3 -18.61 45.64 24.67
C LYS A 3 -17.48 45.52 23.64
N GLU A 4 -17.67 45.13 22.38
CA GLU A 4 -18.85 44.78 21.55
C GLU A 4 -18.28 44.13 20.25
N ARG A 5 -19.00 43.19 19.63
CA ARG A 5 -18.78 42.79 18.21
C ARG A 5 -19.38 43.87 17.29
N PRO A 6 -18.90 43.98 16.04
CA PRO A 6 -19.79 43.66 14.90
C PRO A 6 -19.05 42.96 13.73
N SER A 7 -19.52 41.79 13.29
CA SER A 7 -20.29 41.52 12.05
C SER A 7 -19.45 41.39 10.77
N GLU A 8 -19.23 40.15 10.33
CA GLU A 8 -18.78 39.81 8.98
C GLU A 8 -19.94 39.96 7.99
N GLY A 9 -19.71 40.76 6.95
CA GLY A 9 -20.59 40.93 5.79
C GLY A 9 -19.89 40.41 4.53
N ASN A 10 -20.61 39.56 3.81
CA ASN A 10 -20.23 38.93 2.56
C ASN A 10 -19.95 39.90 1.40
N ALA A 11 -19.05 39.42 0.52
CA ALA A 11 -19.08 39.48 -0.94
C ALA A 11 -18.81 40.80 -1.68
N THR A 12 -18.07 40.61 -2.79
CA THR A 12 -17.94 41.39 -4.02
C THR A 12 -16.69 42.26 -4.20
N TRP A 13 -15.68 41.69 -4.86
CA TRP A 13 -14.72 42.44 -5.68
C TRP A 13 -14.42 41.69 -6.97
N CYS A 14 -15.18 42.00 -8.02
CA CYS A 14 -14.68 42.00 -9.39
C CYS A 14 -15.65 42.77 -10.28
N ARG A 15 -15.39 44.06 -10.48
CA ARG A 15 -15.83 44.80 -11.67
C ARG A 15 -14.75 45.74 -12.16
N SER A 16 -14.32 45.44 -13.39
CA SER A 16 -14.07 46.37 -14.49
C SER A 16 -12.75 47.15 -14.54
N LEU A 17 -11.86 46.70 -15.42
CA LEU A 17 -11.37 47.53 -16.52
C LEU A 17 -11.02 46.65 -17.72
N ALA A 18 -11.73 46.91 -18.83
CA ALA A 18 -11.65 46.17 -20.08
C ALA A 18 -10.57 46.77 -20.99
N LEU A 19 -9.71 45.93 -21.56
CA LEU A 19 -9.19 46.08 -22.93
C LEU A 19 -8.58 44.75 -23.37
N GLY A 20 -8.94 44.32 -24.58
CA GLY A 20 -8.94 42.94 -25.01
C GLY A 20 -7.57 42.25 -25.06
N LEU A 21 -7.51 41.10 -24.40
CA LEU A 21 -6.81 39.92 -24.88
C LEU A 21 -7.72 38.74 -24.53
N ALA A 22 -8.24 38.03 -25.52
CA ALA A 22 -8.88 36.75 -25.28
C ALA A 22 -7.79 35.80 -24.75
N MET A 23 -7.66 35.71 -23.43
CA MET A 23 -6.98 34.59 -22.79
C MET A 23 -7.83 33.36 -23.07
N LEU A 24 -7.47 32.66 -24.16
CA LEU A 24 -7.65 31.23 -24.23
C LEU A 24 -6.94 30.67 -22.99
N CYS A 25 -7.70 30.42 -21.92
CA CYS A 25 -7.31 29.45 -20.91
C CYS A 25 -7.23 28.11 -21.64
N VAL A 26 -6.08 27.82 -22.23
CA VAL A 26 -5.70 26.47 -22.59
C VAL A 26 -5.57 25.76 -21.24
N GLN A 27 -6.61 25.03 -20.84
CA GLN A 27 -6.47 24.00 -19.82
C GLN A 27 -5.30 23.14 -20.28
N ALA A 28 -4.24 23.08 -19.48
CA ALA A 28 -3.17 22.13 -19.71
C ALA A 28 -3.82 20.74 -19.84
N PRO A 29 -3.59 19.99 -20.92
CA PRO A 29 -4.20 18.68 -21.08
C PRO A 29 -3.81 17.83 -19.88
N ALA A 30 -4.80 17.23 -19.21
CA ALA A 30 -4.54 16.21 -18.22
C ALA A 30 -3.61 15.17 -18.85
N LEU A 31 -2.46 14.91 -18.22
CA LEU A 31 -1.52 13.91 -18.73
C LEU A 31 -2.27 12.59 -18.94
N ALA A 32 -2.20 12.06 -20.16
CA ALA A 32 -2.82 10.79 -20.52
C ALA A 32 -2.32 9.69 -19.58
N ALA A 33 -3.25 8.95 -18.99
CA ALA A 33 -2.99 7.91 -18.02
C ALA A 33 -3.73 6.64 -18.43
N SER A 34 -3.11 5.49 -18.18
CA SER A 34 -3.73 4.18 -18.39
C SER A 34 -4.28 3.67 -17.08
N TYR A 35 -5.50 3.14 -17.08
CA TYR A 35 -6.18 2.59 -15.90
C TYR A 35 -6.59 1.15 -16.17
N ARG A 36 -6.43 0.29 -15.18
CA ARG A 36 -7.03 -1.04 -15.17
C ARG A 36 -8.40 -0.88 -14.54
N ILE A 37 -9.43 -1.12 -15.34
CA ILE A 37 -10.82 -1.12 -14.89
C ILE A 37 -11.27 -2.57 -14.77
N VAL A 38 -11.89 -2.92 -13.65
CA VAL A 38 -12.60 -4.17 -13.45
C VAL A 38 -14.08 -3.87 -13.29
N PHE A 39 -14.94 -4.60 -13.98
CA PHE A 39 -16.37 -4.33 -14.01
C PHE A 39 -17.21 -5.60 -14.13
N ALA A 40 -18.39 -5.59 -13.54
CA ALA A 40 -19.41 -6.62 -13.68
C ALA A 40 -20.28 -6.35 -14.90
N SER A 41 -20.44 -7.32 -15.80
CA SER A 41 -21.26 -7.17 -17.00
C SER A 41 -21.79 -8.51 -17.52
N ASN A 42 -22.87 -8.47 -18.30
CA ASN A 42 -23.41 -9.60 -19.06
C ASN A 42 -22.83 -9.71 -20.48
N LEU A 43 -21.60 -9.24 -20.71
CA LEU A 43 -20.92 -9.24 -22.02
C LEU A 43 -20.98 -10.61 -22.74
N GLN A 44 -20.84 -11.71 -21.99
CA GLN A 44 -20.86 -13.08 -22.54
C GLN A 44 -22.17 -13.83 -22.31
N ALA A 45 -23.09 -13.32 -21.49
CA ALA A 45 -24.36 -13.97 -21.26
C ALA A 45 -25.25 -13.92 -22.50
N VAL A 46 -25.99 -15.00 -22.75
CA VAL A 46 -26.98 -15.10 -23.83
C VAL A 46 -28.34 -14.55 -23.39
N SER A 47 -28.63 -14.62 -22.09
CA SER A 47 -29.84 -14.11 -21.41
C SER A 47 -29.48 -13.62 -20.01
N GLY A 48 -30.35 -12.81 -19.40
CA GLY A 48 -30.12 -12.22 -18.08
C GLY A 48 -29.41 -10.87 -18.14
N GLY A 49 -29.74 -10.00 -17.19
CA GLY A 49 -29.16 -8.67 -17.02
C GLY A 49 -27.86 -8.68 -16.24
N CYS A 50 -27.29 -7.48 -16.10
CA CYS A 50 -26.29 -7.19 -15.07
C CYS A 50 -26.49 -5.78 -14.51
N PHE A 51 -27.47 -5.67 -13.62
CA PHE A 51 -27.85 -4.46 -12.87
C PHE A 51 -28.46 -4.87 -11.52
N ARG A 52 -28.78 -3.92 -10.64
CA ARG A 52 -29.14 -4.22 -9.23
C ARG A 52 -30.27 -5.24 -9.08
N ASP A 53 -31.30 -5.11 -9.90
CA ASP A 53 -32.54 -5.90 -9.78
C ASP A 53 -32.50 -7.19 -10.63
N ASP A 54 -31.51 -7.35 -11.52
CA ASP A 54 -31.19 -8.61 -12.23
C ASP A 54 -29.68 -8.75 -12.44
N THR A 55 -29.08 -9.64 -11.65
CA THR A 55 -27.63 -9.93 -11.67
C THR A 55 -27.31 -11.28 -12.30
N SER A 56 -28.31 -11.98 -12.85
CA SER A 56 -28.19 -13.38 -13.29
C SER A 56 -27.20 -13.61 -14.43
N GLY A 57 -26.82 -12.55 -15.16
CA GLY A 57 -25.82 -12.59 -16.22
C GLY A 57 -24.48 -11.96 -15.86
N CYS A 58 -24.25 -11.51 -14.63
CA CYS A 58 -23.03 -10.78 -14.25
C CYS A 58 -21.81 -11.70 -14.13
N ASP A 59 -20.84 -11.53 -15.03
CA ASP A 59 -19.45 -11.94 -14.81
C ASP A 59 -18.55 -10.71 -14.58
N LEU A 60 -17.37 -10.92 -14.00
CA LEU A 60 -16.33 -9.91 -13.90
C LEU A 60 -15.40 -9.93 -15.11
N PHE A 61 -15.07 -8.74 -15.60
CA PHE A 61 -14.13 -8.49 -16.67
C PHE A 61 -13.09 -7.46 -16.23
N SER A 62 -11.88 -7.54 -16.78
CA SER A 62 -10.88 -6.48 -16.70
C SER A 62 -10.62 -5.88 -18.07
N ALA A 63 -10.32 -4.59 -18.14
CA ALA A 63 -9.87 -3.91 -19.34
C ALA A 63 -8.86 -2.81 -18.99
N LEU A 64 -8.09 -2.38 -19.99
CA LEU A 64 -7.26 -1.18 -19.91
C LEU A 64 -8.01 -0.01 -20.55
N TYR A 65 -8.12 1.11 -19.83
CA TYR A 65 -8.67 2.36 -20.31
C TYR A 65 -7.57 3.42 -20.38
N ASP A 66 -7.39 4.03 -21.54
CA ASP A 66 -6.45 5.13 -21.73
C ASP A 66 -7.22 6.46 -21.75
N SER A 67 -6.97 7.33 -20.78
CA SER A 67 -7.72 8.59 -20.61
C SER A 67 -7.38 9.64 -21.68
N GLY A 68 -6.19 9.58 -22.28
CA GLY A 68 -5.79 10.53 -23.33
C GLY A 68 -6.48 10.27 -24.66
N THR A 69 -6.54 9.00 -25.05
CA THR A 69 -7.20 8.55 -26.29
C THR A 69 -8.67 8.20 -26.09
N LYS A 70 -9.11 8.07 -24.83
CA LYS A 70 -10.45 7.59 -24.44
C LYS A 70 -10.78 6.22 -25.04
N THR A 71 -9.78 5.35 -25.15
CA THR A 71 -9.93 4.01 -25.73
C THR A 71 -9.87 2.91 -24.67
N VAL A 72 -10.53 1.79 -24.97
CA VAL A 72 -10.51 0.57 -24.15
C VAL A 72 -9.82 -0.55 -24.91
N SER A 73 -8.95 -1.29 -24.23
CA SER A 73 -8.19 -2.42 -24.78
C SER A 73 -8.01 -3.55 -23.76
N ALA A 74 -7.38 -4.65 -24.18
CA ALA A 74 -6.99 -5.78 -23.32
C ALA A 74 -8.13 -6.36 -22.46
N ILE A 75 -9.33 -6.46 -23.03
CA ILE A 75 -10.50 -6.99 -22.32
C ILE A 75 -10.29 -8.47 -22.02
N THR A 76 -10.39 -8.84 -20.75
CA THR A 76 -10.23 -10.20 -20.24
C THR A 76 -11.42 -10.55 -19.37
N ARG A 77 -12.07 -11.69 -19.64
CA ARG A 77 -13.09 -12.25 -18.73
C ARG A 77 -12.37 -12.90 -17.55
N LEU A 78 -12.66 -12.43 -16.34
CA LEU A 78 -12.05 -12.93 -15.10
C LEU A 78 -12.87 -14.08 -14.51
N THR A 79 -14.18 -14.05 -14.67
CA THR A 79 -15.08 -15.04 -14.08
C THR A 79 -16.15 -15.56 -15.05
N SER A 80 -16.74 -16.70 -14.71
CA SER A 80 -17.60 -17.44 -15.66
C SER A 80 -18.54 -18.44 -14.99
N ASP A 81 -18.93 -18.22 -13.74
CA ASP A 81 -19.80 -19.15 -13.01
C ASP A 81 -21.26 -18.91 -13.41
N ALA A 82 -21.80 -19.76 -14.28
CA ALA A 82 -23.18 -19.65 -14.76
C ALA A 82 -24.25 -19.83 -13.66
N THR A 83 -23.86 -20.26 -12.46
CA THR A 83 -24.77 -20.49 -11.32
C THR A 83 -24.77 -19.34 -10.32
N ALA A 84 -24.01 -18.28 -10.57
CA ALA A 84 -23.85 -17.17 -9.67
C ALA A 84 -23.76 -15.82 -10.41
N ALA A 85 -23.97 -14.77 -9.64
CA ALA A 85 -23.66 -13.40 -10.00
C ALA A 85 -22.33 -13.00 -9.35
N GLU A 86 -21.43 -12.42 -10.15
CA GLU A 86 -20.11 -11.97 -9.68
C GLU A 86 -20.02 -10.45 -9.82
N ILE A 87 -20.07 -9.75 -8.69
CA ILE A 87 -20.29 -8.30 -8.59
C ILE A 87 -19.44 -7.67 -7.46
N PHE A 88 -19.50 -6.34 -7.32
CA PHE A 88 -18.76 -5.56 -6.33
C PHE A 88 -17.25 -5.82 -6.34
N PRO A 89 -16.57 -5.62 -7.50
CA PRO A 89 -15.14 -5.78 -7.58
C PRO A 89 -14.41 -4.73 -6.74
N ALA A 90 -13.39 -5.14 -5.98
CA ALA A 90 -12.49 -4.26 -5.26
C ALA A 90 -11.02 -4.64 -5.51
N LEU A 91 -10.26 -3.73 -6.10
CA LEU A 91 -8.85 -3.93 -6.43
C LEU A 91 -7.95 -3.60 -5.24
N SER A 92 -6.98 -4.47 -4.96
CA SER A 92 -5.94 -4.19 -3.97
C SER A 92 -5.13 -2.94 -4.36
N PRO A 93 -4.45 -2.29 -3.40
CA PRO A 93 -3.66 -1.09 -3.68
C PRO A 93 -2.57 -1.30 -4.74
N ASP A 94 -1.96 -2.49 -4.79
CA ASP A 94 -0.94 -2.87 -5.78
C ASP A 94 -1.53 -3.31 -7.14
N GLY A 95 -2.86 -3.50 -7.21
CA GLY A 95 -3.56 -3.95 -8.41
C GLY A 95 -3.35 -5.41 -8.79
N ASN A 96 -2.74 -6.23 -7.92
CA ASN A 96 -2.51 -7.66 -8.19
C ASN A 96 -3.66 -8.55 -7.74
N TRP A 97 -4.46 -8.11 -6.77
CA TRP A 97 -5.56 -8.87 -6.20
C TRP A 97 -6.90 -8.19 -6.47
N LEU A 98 -7.91 -9.01 -6.71
CA LEU A 98 -9.29 -8.58 -6.88
C LEU A 98 -10.16 -9.33 -5.87
N ALA A 99 -10.76 -8.60 -4.94
CA ALA A 99 -11.82 -9.13 -4.09
C ALA A 99 -13.18 -8.89 -4.75
N TYR A 100 -14.14 -9.79 -4.58
CA TYR A 100 -15.48 -9.65 -5.14
C TYR A 100 -16.54 -10.46 -4.38
N ASP A 101 -17.81 -10.07 -4.56
CA ASP A 101 -19.00 -10.79 -4.09
C ASP A 101 -19.42 -11.84 -5.14
N HIS A 102 -19.44 -13.10 -4.72
CA HIS A 102 -20.02 -14.22 -5.46
C HIS A 102 -21.36 -14.58 -4.82
N GLY A 103 -22.45 -14.26 -5.50
CA GLY A 103 -23.81 -14.54 -5.06
C GLY A 103 -24.46 -15.64 -5.89
N THR A 104 -24.75 -16.78 -5.29
CA THR A 104 -25.44 -17.88 -5.99
C THR A 104 -26.85 -17.46 -6.45
N ASN A 105 -27.26 -17.95 -7.62
CA ASN A 105 -28.62 -17.74 -8.17
C ASN A 105 -29.72 -18.54 -7.42
N ALA A 106 -29.41 -19.04 -6.22
CA ALA A 106 -30.34 -19.77 -5.37
C ALA A 106 -31.30 -18.81 -4.64
N SER A 107 -32.41 -19.35 -4.13
CA SER A 107 -33.33 -18.61 -3.25
C SER A 107 -33.38 -19.29 -1.87
N PRO A 108 -32.89 -18.64 -0.79
CA PRO A 108 -32.18 -17.36 -0.79
C PRO A 108 -30.77 -17.47 -1.41
N ALA A 109 -30.26 -16.37 -1.95
CA ALA A 109 -28.90 -16.31 -2.48
C ALA A 109 -27.89 -16.49 -1.34
N ARG A 110 -26.96 -17.41 -1.49
CA ARG A 110 -25.75 -17.50 -0.67
C ARG A 110 -24.65 -16.64 -1.26
N HIS A 111 -24.01 -15.85 -0.41
CA HIS A 111 -22.95 -14.91 -0.77
C HIS A 111 -21.61 -15.35 -0.21
N GLU A 112 -20.56 -15.21 -1.01
CA GLU A 112 -19.19 -15.49 -0.64
C GLU A 112 -18.29 -14.35 -1.08
N LEU A 113 -17.37 -13.95 -0.20
CA LEU A 113 -16.27 -13.09 -0.57
C LEU A 113 -15.16 -13.95 -1.16
N ARG A 114 -14.77 -13.66 -2.40
CA ARG A 114 -13.74 -14.39 -3.14
C ARG A 114 -12.60 -13.46 -3.58
N LEU A 115 -11.42 -14.02 -3.77
CA LEU A 115 -10.25 -13.36 -4.37
C LEU A 115 -9.91 -13.94 -5.73
N ILE A 116 -9.38 -13.10 -6.60
CA ILE A 116 -8.64 -13.48 -7.80
C ILE A 116 -7.23 -12.88 -7.71
N HIS A 117 -6.19 -13.69 -7.89
CA HIS A 117 -4.86 -13.20 -8.20
C HIS A 117 -4.81 -12.85 -9.68
N LEU A 118 -4.84 -11.57 -10.04
CA LEU A 118 -4.95 -11.12 -11.43
C LEU A 118 -3.80 -11.59 -12.33
N PRO A 119 -2.52 -11.67 -11.88
CA PRO A 119 -1.44 -12.20 -12.69
C PRO A 119 -1.58 -13.68 -13.06
N THR A 120 -2.05 -14.53 -12.12
CA THR A 120 -2.12 -15.99 -12.34
C THR A 120 -3.52 -16.48 -12.68
N GLY A 121 -4.55 -15.67 -12.44
CA GLY A 121 -5.96 -16.05 -12.54
C GLY A 121 -6.44 -16.98 -11.41
N SER A 122 -5.62 -17.25 -10.39
CA SER A 122 -5.99 -18.13 -9.28
C SER A 122 -7.15 -17.54 -8.48
N LYS A 123 -8.12 -18.37 -8.10
CA LYS A 123 -9.33 -17.96 -7.38
C LYS A 123 -9.44 -18.66 -6.04
N THR A 124 -9.83 -17.92 -5.02
CA THR A 124 -10.00 -18.46 -3.66
C THR A 124 -11.24 -17.90 -2.99
N THR A 125 -12.02 -18.74 -2.30
CA THR A 125 -13.09 -18.29 -1.41
C THR A 125 -12.53 -17.96 -0.04
N LEU A 126 -12.80 -16.75 0.47
CA LEU A 126 -12.30 -16.28 1.77
C LEU A 126 -13.32 -16.46 2.89
N VAL A 127 -14.54 -15.93 2.69
CA VAL A 127 -15.55 -15.84 3.75
C VAL A 127 -16.94 -16.12 3.16
N SER A 128 -17.69 -17.02 3.79
CA SER A 128 -19.11 -17.26 3.47
C SER A 128 -20.02 -16.26 4.18
N ASP A 129 -21.22 -16.05 3.64
CA ASP A 129 -22.19 -15.06 4.12
C ASP A 129 -21.60 -13.65 4.20
N ALA A 130 -20.84 -13.26 3.17
CA ALA A 130 -20.12 -12.00 3.09
C ALA A 130 -20.33 -11.29 1.75
N ARG A 131 -20.44 -9.96 1.77
CA ARG A 131 -20.63 -9.10 0.58
C ARG A 131 -19.85 -7.79 0.69
N PHE A 132 -19.79 -7.03 -0.39
CA PHE A 132 -19.19 -5.69 -0.44
C PHE A 132 -17.75 -5.63 0.09
N PRO A 133 -16.82 -6.37 -0.53
CA PRO A 133 -15.41 -6.27 -0.17
C PRO A 133 -14.87 -4.86 -0.50
N GLU A 134 -14.04 -4.30 0.37
CA GLU A 134 -13.27 -3.08 0.06
C GLU A 134 -11.90 -3.12 0.74
N TRP A 135 -10.83 -2.77 0.01
CA TRP A 135 -9.46 -2.86 0.53
C TRP A 135 -9.09 -1.68 1.40
N ILE A 136 -8.55 -1.97 2.59
CA ILE A 136 -7.89 -0.96 3.42
C ILE A 136 -6.44 -0.80 2.97
N ASP A 137 -5.72 -1.91 2.83
CA ASP A 137 -4.30 -1.98 2.47
C ASP A 137 -3.99 -3.30 1.72
N GLY A 138 -2.74 -3.78 1.72
CA GLY A 138 -2.36 -5.01 1.04
C GLY A 138 -2.77 -6.31 1.76
N THR A 139 -3.21 -6.26 3.02
CA THR A 139 -3.53 -7.45 3.82
C THR A 139 -4.85 -7.33 4.58
N HIS A 140 -5.56 -6.21 4.48
CA HIS A 140 -6.82 -5.99 5.19
C HIS A 140 -7.95 -5.61 4.23
N LEU A 141 -9.09 -6.29 4.40
CA LEU A 141 -10.35 -6.06 3.69
C LEU A 141 -11.46 -5.69 4.68
N LEU A 142 -12.35 -4.82 4.26
CA LEU A 142 -13.66 -4.63 4.87
C LEU A 142 -14.67 -5.48 4.13
N TYR A 143 -15.70 -5.95 4.82
CA TYR A 143 -16.85 -6.60 4.20
C TYR A 143 -18.11 -6.45 5.06
N SER A 144 -19.25 -6.78 4.48
CA SER A 144 -20.54 -6.88 5.16
C SER A 144 -20.87 -8.34 5.41
N SER A 145 -21.01 -8.74 6.68
CA SER A 145 -21.66 -9.99 7.05
C SER A 145 -23.15 -9.92 6.71
N VAL A 146 -23.64 -10.92 5.98
CA VAL A 146 -25.06 -11.10 5.66
C VAL A 146 -25.70 -12.28 6.40
N VAL A 147 -25.02 -12.79 7.43
CA VAL A 147 -25.56 -13.84 8.31
C VAL A 147 -26.94 -13.41 8.85
N PRO A 148 -28.00 -14.23 8.67
CA PRO A 148 -29.34 -13.88 9.12
C PRO A 148 -29.36 -13.52 10.62
N GLY A 149 -29.90 -12.34 10.95
CA GLY A 149 -29.97 -11.82 12.32
C GLY A 149 -28.64 -11.27 12.88
N ASN A 150 -27.54 -11.35 12.14
CA ASN A 150 -26.23 -10.82 12.53
C ASN A 150 -25.55 -10.06 11.38
N LYS A 151 -26.29 -9.12 10.78
CA LYS A 151 -25.79 -8.27 9.70
C LYS A 151 -24.93 -7.13 10.24
N HIS A 152 -23.66 -7.09 9.85
CA HIS A 152 -22.73 -6.07 10.33
C HIS A 152 -21.54 -5.89 9.39
N VAL A 153 -20.91 -4.72 9.41
CA VAL A 153 -19.60 -4.52 8.78
C VAL A 153 -18.48 -5.09 9.65
N ALA A 154 -17.51 -5.74 9.01
CA ALA A 154 -16.41 -6.45 9.62
C ALA A 154 -15.07 -6.16 8.92
N LEU A 155 -13.99 -6.25 9.69
CA LEU A 155 -12.61 -6.27 9.24
C LEU A 155 -12.19 -7.73 9.01
N LEU A 156 -11.52 -7.97 7.89
CA LEU A 156 -10.92 -9.23 7.52
C LEU A 156 -9.42 -9.01 7.35
N GLU A 157 -8.62 -9.68 8.17
CA GLU A 157 -7.18 -9.80 7.98
C GLU A 157 -6.90 -10.98 7.05
N LEU A 158 -6.03 -10.78 6.08
CA LEU A 158 -5.66 -11.77 5.08
C LEU A 158 -4.23 -12.22 5.30
N ASP A 159 -4.04 -13.51 5.07
CA ASP A 159 -2.74 -14.06 4.75
C ASP A 159 -2.68 -14.26 3.24
N LEU A 160 -1.90 -13.41 2.58
CA LEU A 160 -1.63 -13.50 1.13
C LEU A 160 -0.34 -14.30 0.84
N GLY A 161 0.36 -14.79 1.87
CA GLY A 161 1.46 -15.73 1.71
C GLY A 161 0.93 -17.13 1.37
N GLY A 162 1.75 -17.95 0.70
CA GLY A 162 1.36 -19.31 0.27
C GLY A 162 0.85 -19.40 -1.17
N SER A 163 0.47 -20.60 -1.63
CA SER A 163 -0.16 -20.78 -2.94
C SER A 163 -1.65 -20.38 -2.96
N THR A 164 -2.26 -20.21 -1.79
CA THR A 164 -3.70 -19.99 -1.62
C THR A 164 -3.96 -18.95 -0.52
N PRO A 165 -4.39 -17.73 -0.86
CA PRO A 165 -4.78 -16.72 0.11
C PRO A 165 -5.85 -17.20 1.08
N ARG A 166 -5.84 -16.72 2.32
CA ARG A 166 -6.88 -17.10 3.28
C ARG A 166 -7.24 -15.97 4.23
N ALA A 167 -8.44 -16.09 4.79
CA ALA A 167 -8.85 -15.31 5.95
C ALA A 167 -8.03 -15.73 7.17
N LYS A 168 -7.26 -14.80 7.74
CA LYS A 168 -6.49 -15.01 8.98
C LYS A 168 -7.34 -14.72 10.20
N SER A 169 -8.04 -13.59 10.21
CA SER A 169 -8.92 -13.21 11.30
C SER A 169 -10.10 -12.37 10.80
N THR A 170 -11.25 -12.47 11.48
CA THR A 170 -12.41 -11.61 11.23
C THR A 170 -12.82 -10.91 12.51
N GLN A 171 -13.13 -9.62 12.40
CA GLN A 171 -13.55 -8.79 13.53
C GLN A 171 -14.77 -7.96 13.13
N ALA A 172 -15.89 -8.16 13.83
CA ALA A 172 -17.03 -7.26 13.71
C ALA A 172 -16.62 -5.85 14.16
N ILE A 173 -16.83 -4.85 13.31
CA ILE A 173 -16.54 -3.44 13.63
C ILE A 173 -17.78 -2.80 14.23
N CYS A 174 -18.95 -3.02 13.62
CA CYS A 174 -20.18 -2.28 13.92
C CYS A 174 -21.39 -3.23 14.03
N ASN A 175 -21.49 -3.90 15.18
CA ASN A 175 -22.65 -4.68 15.58
C ASN A 175 -23.63 -3.83 16.43
N THR A 176 -24.74 -4.40 16.87
CA THR A 176 -25.78 -3.67 17.64
C THR A 176 -25.27 -3.04 18.94
N SER A 177 -24.18 -3.53 19.53
CA SER A 177 -23.59 -2.93 20.72
C SER A 177 -22.69 -1.73 20.42
N ARG A 178 -21.93 -1.77 19.32
CA ARG A 178 -21.05 -0.66 18.89
C ARG A 178 -21.79 0.39 18.05
N CYS A 179 -22.89 0.00 17.42
CA CYS A 179 -23.72 0.83 16.54
C CYS A 179 -25.19 0.80 16.98
N PRO A 180 -25.49 1.44 18.12
CA PRO A 180 -26.84 1.39 18.70
C PRO A 180 -27.88 2.03 17.77
N GLY A 181 -29.08 1.44 17.74
CA GLY A 181 -30.21 1.92 16.92
C GLY A 181 -30.18 1.48 15.46
N THR A 182 -29.20 0.66 15.06
CA THR A 182 -29.11 0.07 13.73
C THR A 182 -29.73 -1.34 13.70
N ALA A 183 -30.37 -1.71 12.59
CA ALA A 183 -30.84 -3.07 12.30
C ALA A 183 -29.78 -3.90 11.58
N ALA A 184 -29.08 -3.27 10.64
CA ALA A 184 -28.02 -3.84 9.82
C ALA A 184 -27.06 -2.74 9.38
N THR A 185 -25.80 -3.10 9.20
CA THR A 185 -24.76 -2.23 8.66
C THR A 185 -24.05 -2.96 7.52
N GLU A 186 -23.90 -2.28 6.39
CA GLU A 186 -23.48 -2.88 5.11
C GLU A 186 -22.68 -1.86 4.28
N ASP A 187 -22.02 -2.34 3.23
CA ASP A 187 -21.33 -1.55 2.19
C ASP A 187 -20.25 -0.59 2.74
N PRO A 188 -19.18 -1.13 3.36
CA PRO A 188 -18.13 -0.33 3.99
C PRO A 188 -17.10 0.20 2.99
N PHE A 189 -16.63 1.43 3.24
CA PHE A 189 -15.54 2.06 2.51
C PHE A 189 -14.55 2.71 3.49
N PRO A 190 -13.23 2.48 3.38
CA PRO A 190 -12.26 3.05 4.30
C PRO A 190 -12.03 4.54 4.02
N PHE A 191 -11.88 5.31 5.09
CA PHE A 191 -11.20 6.59 4.99
C PHE A 191 -9.73 6.36 4.64
N PRO A 192 -9.07 7.34 4.00
CA PRO A 192 -7.63 7.32 3.82
C PRO A 192 -6.90 6.92 5.11
N GLY A 193 -5.83 6.14 4.90
CA GLY A 193 -5.03 5.37 5.87
C GLY A 193 -5.74 4.66 7.02
N GLY A 194 -6.99 4.24 6.81
CA GLY A 194 -7.45 2.96 7.35
C GLY A 194 -7.71 2.95 8.85
N THR A 195 -8.02 4.08 9.48
CA THR A 195 -8.39 4.12 10.91
C THR A 195 -9.89 4.31 11.14
N ARG A 196 -10.62 4.67 10.08
CA ARG A 196 -12.05 5.01 10.10
C ARG A 196 -12.71 4.51 8.82
N ILE A 197 -14.00 4.21 8.89
CA ILE A 197 -14.79 3.74 7.75
C ILE A 197 -16.10 4.52 7.61
N ALA A 198 -16.56 4.65 6.38
CA ALA A 198 -17.93 5.02 6.02
C ALA A 198 -18.71 3.78 5.61
N PHE A 199 -20.01 3.74 5.90
CA PHE A 199 -20.86 2.60 5.55
C PHE A 199 -22.33 2.99 5.63
N GLN A 200 -23.19 2.15 5.06
CA GLN A 200 -24.63 2.28 5.17
C GLN A 200 -25.13 1.60 6.45
N SER A 201 -25.98 2.28 7.21
CA SER A 201 -26.80 1.66 8.26
C SER A 201 -28.27 1.65 7.87
N THR A 202 -29.04 0.72 8.42
CA THR A 202 -30.51 0.75 8.41
C THR A 202 -31.06 0.88 9.83
N LYS A 203 -32.18 1.57 10.00
CA LYS A 203 -32.77 1.84 11.32
C LYS A 203 -33.50 0.62 11.89
N SER A 204 -33.40 0.40 13.21
CA SER A 204 -33.96 -0.78 13.89
C SER A 204 -35.49 -0.89 13.88
N ASP A 205 -36.21 0.24 13.82
CA ASP A 205 -37.67 0.29 13.96
C ASP A 205 -38.43 0.46 12.63
N ARG A 206 -37.74 0.77 11.53
CA ARG A 206 -38.31 0.94 10.18
C ARG A 206 -37.22 0.90 9.12
N TYR A 207 -37.56 0.49 7.90
CA TYR A 207 -36.61 0.46 6.79
C TYR A 207 -36.31 1.87 6.26
N ILE A 208 -35.33 2.54 6.88
CA ILE A 208 -34.73 3.80 6.40
C ILE A 208 -33.21 3.69 6.56
N ALA A 209 -32.48 4.02 5.51
CA ALA A 209 -31.03 3.98 5.48
C ALA A 209 -30.39 5.31 5.96
N GLY A 210 -29.11 5.27 6.34
CA GLY A 210 -28.35 6.44 6.76
C GLY A 210 -26.84 6.23 6.62
N LEU A 211 -26.14 7.31 6.25
CA LEU A 211 -24.68 7.34 6.12
C LEU A 211 -24.09 7.31 7.52
N SER A 212 -23.19 6.38 7.76
CA SER A 212 -22.61 6.12 9.08
C SER A 212 -21.10 6.13 9.03
N PHE A 213 -20.48 6.60 10.12
CA PHE A 213 -19.03 6.57 10.31
C PHE A 213 -18.67 5.89 11.63
N ILE A 214 -17.57 5.13 11.66
CA ILE A 214 -17.00 4.55 12.89
C ILE A 214 -15.48 4.37 12.73
N ASN A 215 -14.75 4.40 13.83
CA ASN A 215 -13.33 4.03 13.85
C ASN A 215 -13.19 2.50 13.73
N LEU A 216 -12.06 2.00 13.19
CA LEU A 216 -11.83 0.56 13.05
C LEU A 216 -11.80 -0.18 14.40
N ASP A 217 -11.41 0.51 15.48
CA ASP A 217 -11.46 -0.04 16.84
C ASP A 217 -12.90 -0.21 17.39
N GLY A 218 -13.91 0.22 16.63
CA GLY A 218 -15.32 0.15 16.99
C GLY A 218 -15.83 1.34 17.81
N SER A 219 -15.02 2.39 17.99
CA SER A 219 -15.40 3.62 18.69
C SER A 219 -15.92 4.71 17.73
N GLY A 220 -16.58 5.73 18.28
CA GLY A 220 -16.89 6.94 17.52
C GLY A 220 -18.00 6.79 16.47
N PHE A 221 -18.96 5.88 16.68
CA PHE A 221 -20.11 5.73 15.78
C PHE A 221 -20.91 7.03 15.65
N THR A 222 -21.15 7.46 14.42
CA THR A 222 -21.88 8.71 14.10
C THR A 222 -22.73 8.57 12.85
N LEU A 223 -23.85 9.29 12.81
CA LEU A 223 -24.78 9.41 11.67
C LEU A 223 -24.81 10.88 11.19
N PRO A 224 -23.83 11.36 10.40
CA PRO A 224 -23.70 12.77 10.00
C PRO A 224 -24.96 13.37 9.34
N ASN A 225 -25.76 12.53 8.69
CA ASN A 225 -26.99 12.97 8.00
C ASN A 225 -28.27 12.54 8.73
N GLY A 226 -28.15 11.81 9.85
CA GLY A 226 -29.28 11.08 10.40
C GLY A 226 -29.81 10.02 9.43
N TRP A 227 -31.11 9.74 9.51
CA TRP A 227 -31.81 8.75 8.69
C TRP A 227 -32.44 9.41 7.47
N ASP A 228 -31.61 9.87 6.54
CA ASP A 228 -32.02 10.61 5.33
C ASP A 228 -32.19 9.73 4.08
N GLY A 229 -31.99 8.41 4.21
CA GLY A 229 -32.03 7.48 3.10
C GLY A 229 -30.70 7.33 2.36
N SER A 230 -29.57 7.80 2.91
CA SER A 230 -28.24 7.53 2.35
C SER A 230 -27.94 6.02 2.26
N GLY A 231 -27.44 5.58 1.11
CA GLY A 231 -27.00 4.21 0.81
C GLY A 231 -25.49 4.14 0.57
N HIS A 232 -25.08 3.46 -0.50
CA HIS A 232 -23.69 3.28 -0.92
C HIS A 232 -22.87 4.57 -0.82
N ALA A 233 -21.68 4.48 -0.23
CA ALA A 233 -20.82 5.62 0.02
C ALA A 233 -19.35 5.32 -0.27
N ILE A 234 -18.65 6.30 -0.86
CA ILE A 234 -17.22 6.26 -1.13
C ILE A 234 -16.56 7.53 -0.58
N VAL A 235 -15.33 7.43 -0.11
CA VAL A 235 -14.58 8.52 0.52
C VAL A 235 -13.52 9.04 -0.45
N SER A 236 -13.33 10.36 -0.54
CA SER A 236 -12.27 10.96 -1.36
C SER A 236 -10.88 10.50 -0.92
N THR A 237 -9.92 10.53 -1.83
CA THR A 237 -8.51 10.21 -1.52
C THR A 237 -7.90 11.13 -0.46
N ALA A 238 -8.37 12.38 -0.36
CA ALA A 238 -7.98 13.32 0.68
C ALA A 238 -8.73 13.08 2.02
N GLY A 239 -9.83 12.33 2.01
CA GLY A 239 -10.59 11.98 3.22
C GLY A 239 -11.48 13.10 3.75
N ASP A 240 -11.68 14.14 2.96
CA ASP A 240 -12.41 15.37 3.29
C ASP A 240 -13.81 15.44 2.63
N GLU A 241 -14.11 14.54 1.70
CA GLU A 241 -15.39 14.45 1.01
C GLU A 241 -15.92 13.01 1.04
N VAL A 242 -17.21 12.85 1.27
CA VAL A 242 -17.91 11.55 1.16
C VAL A 242 -18.99 11.67 0.11
N LEU A 243 -18.89 10.86 -0.93
CA LEU A 243 -19.93 10.71 -1.93
C LEU A 243 -20.86 9.60 -1.48
N TYR A 244 -22.17 9.82 -1.59
CA TYR A 244 -23.15 8.82 -1.21
C TYR A 244 -24.40 8.89 -2.09
N ALA A 245 -24.98 7.73 -2.40
CA ALA A 245 -26.22 7.65 -3.15
C ALA A 245 -27.44 7.69 -2.22
N LEU A 246 -28.52 8.35 -2.62
CA LEU A 246 -29.80 8.23 -1.91
C LEU A 246 -30.50 6.93 -2.33
N ALA A 247 -30.86 6.06 -1.39
CA ALA A 247 -31.46 4.76 -1.65
C ALA A 247 -32.80 4.83 -2.40
N SER A 248 -33.56 5.91 -2.23
CA SER A 248 -34.88 6.11 -2.86
C SER A 248 -34.82 6.53 -4.33
N SER A 249 -33.79 7.28 -4.73
CA SER A 249 -33.69 7.87 -6.07
C SER A 249 -32.44 7.45 -6.84
N GLY A 250 -31.42 6.94 -6.15
CA GLY A 250 -30.07 6.76 -6.68
C GLY A 250 -29.35 8.07 -7.00
N ALA A 251 -29.84 9.23 -6.53
CA ALA A 251 -29.15 10.49 -6.73
C ALA A 251 -27.87 10.54 -5.89
N LEU A 252 -26.73 10.83 -6.53
CA LEU A 252 -25.45 10.99 -5.83
C LEU A 252 -25.36 12.37 -5.18
N GLN A 253 -24.92 12.37 -3.92
CA GLN A 253 -24.69 13.54 -3.10
C GLN A 253 -23.22 13.58 -2.69
N VAL A 254 -22.71 14.77 -2.38
CA VAL A 254 -21.43 14.99 -1.73
C VAL A 254 -21.69 15.56 -0.34
N LEU A 255 -21.02 15.02 0.67
CA LEU A 255 -20.85 15.60 1.99
C LEU A 255 -19.40 16.08 2.11
N ASN A 256 -19.19 17.39 2.19
CA ASN A 256 -17.89 17.95 2.54
C ASN A 256 -17.72 17.94 4.06
N LEU A 257 -16.74 17.21 4.56
CA LEU A 257 -16.54 16.97 5.99
C LEU A 257 -15.95 18.17 6.74
N THR A 258 -15.26 19.06 6.04
CA THR A 258 -14.69 20.28 6.63
C THR A 258 -15.76 21.34 6.86
N SER A 259 -16.63 21.56 5.87
CA SER A 259 -17.67 22.60 5.92
C SER A 259 -19.03 22.08 6.41
N GLY A 260 -19.27 20.77 6.35
CA GLY A 260 -20.58 20.15 6.56
C GLY A 260 -21.57 20.36 5.40
N ALA A 261 -21.13 20.99 4.29
CA ALA A 261 -21.99 21.25 3.14
C ALA A 261 -22.43 19.95 2.45
N LYS A 262 -23.67 19.94 1.97
CA LYS A 262 -24.30 18.83 1.26
C LYS A 262 -24.90 19.32 -0.04
N PHE A 263 -24.62 18.65 -1.15
CA PHE A 263 -25.20 19.00 -2.44
C PHE A 263 -25.25 17.79 -3.38
N ALA A 264 -26.17 17.85 -4.33
CA ALA A 264 -26.34 16.82 -5.35
C ALA A 264 -25.32 17.00 -6.48
N LEU A 265 -24.81 15.90 -7.01
CA LEU A 265 -24.00 15.94 -8.23
C LEU A 265 -24.88 16.29 -9.45
N PRO A 266 -24.34 17.02 -10.45
CA PRO A 266 -25.08 17.48 -11.63
C PRO A 266 -25.27 16.35 -12.66
N LEU A 267 -25.74 15.20 -12.20
CA LEU A 267 -26.04 14.04 -13.04
C LEU A 267 -27.49 14.07 -13.51
N ALA A 268 -27.74 13.50 -14.67
CA ALA A 268 -29.08 13.46 -15.23
C ALA A 268 -30.03 12.60 -14.38
N SER A 269 -31.28 13.04 -14.25
CA SER A 269 -32.32 12.34 -13.51
C SER A 269 -33.37 11.67 -14.40
N THR A 270 -33.35 11.93 -15.70
CA THR A 270 -34.33 11.42 -16.68
C THR A 270 -33.64 10.75 -17.87
N GLY A 271 -34.25 9.67 -18.37
CA GLY A 271 -33.66 8.82 -19.41
C GLY A 271 -33.39 9.53 -20.75
N SER A 272 -34.16 10.58 -21.08
CA SER A 272 -34.03 11.30 -22.35
C SER A 272 -32.63 11.85 -22.62
N THR A 273 -31.88 12.18 -21.56
CA THR A 273 -30.51 12.68 -21.64
C THR A 273 -29.48 11.60 -22.02
N LEU A 274 -29.77 10.33 -21.74
CA LEU A 274 -28.88 9.21 -22.01
C LEU A 274 -29.32 8.36 -23.20
N THR A 275 -30.48 8.65 -23.82
CA THR A 275 -30.97 7.96 -25.03
C THR A 275 -29.96 8.02 -26.19
N ALA A 276 -29.11 9.04 -26.22
CA ALA A 276 -28.03 9.17 -27.21
C ALA A 276 -26.92 8.11 -27.06
N PHE A 277 -26.73 7.58 -25.85
CA PHE A 277 -25.78 6.51 -25.55
C PHE A 277 -26.41 5.13 -25.72
N ASP A 278 -27.67 4.97 -25.29
CA ASP A 278 -28.42 3.72 -25.47
C ASP A 278 -29.93 4.01 -25.58
N PRO A 279 -30.59 3.57 -26.68
CA PRO A 279 -31.99 3.87 -26.91
C PRO A 279 -32.93 3.27 -25.84
N ARG A 280 -32.50 2.25 -25.09
CA ARG A 280 -33.31 1.64 -24.01
C ARG A 280 -33.68 2.64 -22.91
N TYR A 281 -32.90 3.71 -22.70
CA TYR A 281 -33.26 4.77 -21.74
C TYR A 281 -34.51 5.55 -22.12
N ALA A 282 -34.99 5.49 -23.36
CA ALA A 282 -36.25 6.13 -23.74
C ALA A 282 -37.45 5.59 -22.95
N SER A 283 -37.36 4.37 -22.43
CA SER A 283 -38.39 3.74 -21.59
C SER A 283 -38.22 4.02 -20.09
N ALA A 284 -37.15 4.71 -19.68
CA ALA A 284 -36.89 5.00 -18.27
C ALA A 284 -37.71 6.21 -17.79
N SER A 285 -38.46 6.01 -16.71
CA SER A 285 -39.17 7.08 -15.98
C SER A 285 -38.19 8.00 -15.24
N SER A 286 -37.08 7.44 -14.79
CA SER A 286 -36.02 8.11 -14.03
C SER A 286 -34.69 7.36 -14.18
N LEU A 287 -33.60 7.99 -13.72
CA LEU A 287 -32.27 7.41 -13.68
C LEU A 287 -31.78 7.23 -12.24
N SER A 288 -31.05 6.15 -12.00
CA SER A 288 -30.44 5.84 -10.71
C SER A 288 -28.92 5.68 -10.88
N TRP A 289 -28.15 6.44 -10.10
CA TRP A 289 -26.69 6.41 -10.07
C TRP A 289 -26.18 5.75 -8.78
N ALA A 290 -26.83 4.65 -8.39
CA ALA A 290 -26.70 4.06 -7.05
C ALA A 290 -25.29 3.56 -6.73
N TYR A 291 -24.48 3.23 -7.74
CA TYR A 291 -23.11 2.76 -7.57
C TYR A 291 -22.14 3.70 -8.28
N ALA A 292 -21.16 4.18 -7.52
CA ALA A 292 -20.06 4.98 -8.01
C ALA A 292 -18.76 4.39 -7.46
N ALA A 293 -17.71 4.44 -8.26
CA ALA A 293 -16.36 4.13 -7.79
C ALA A 293 -15.40 5.17 -8.32
N TRP A 294 -14.31 5.42 -7.59
CA TRP A 294 -13.25 6.28 -8.08
C TRP A 294 -12.57 5.63 -9.28
N LEU A 295 -12.46 6.38 -10.40
CA LEU A 295 -11.46 6.06 -11.42
C LEU A 295 -10.08 6.34 -10.83
N ASP A 296 -9.95 7.53 -10.24
CA ASP A 296 -8.83 8.04 -9.47
C ASP A 296 -9.31 9.18 -8.54
N GLY A 297 -8.37 9.84 -7.86
CA GLY A 297 -8.66 10.97 -6.99
C GLY A 297 -9.07 12.27 -7.70
N ARG A 298 -9.11 12.35 -9.05
CA ARG A 298 -9.38 13.58 -9.86
C ARG A 298 -10.79 14.12 -9.76
N ARG A 299 -11.69 13.53 -8.96
CA ARG A 299 -13.14 13.69 -9.20
C ARG A 299 -13.53 13.13 -10.56
N ALA A 300 -12.88 12.03 -10.93
CA ALA A 300 -13.29 11.16 -12.01
C ALA A 300 -13.93 9.90 -11.40
N LEU A 301 -15.19 9.65 -11.75
CA LEU A 301 -15.98 8.55 -11.20
C LEU A 301 -16.38 7.58 -12.31
N LEU A 302 -16.21 6.29 -12.03
CA LEU A 302 -16.97 5.24 -12.69
C LEU A 302 -18.39 5.26 -12.13
N LEU A 303 -19.37 5.35 -13.02
CA LEU A 303 -20.78 5.57 -12.67
C LEU A 303 -21.66 4.51 -13.32
N SER A 304 -22.41 3.78 -12.51
CA SER A 304 -23.46 2.88 -13.01
C SER A 304 -24.76 3.65 -13.18
N GLY A 305 -25.12 3.98 -14.41
CA GLY A 305 -26.34 4.69 -14.75
C GLY A 305 -27.47 3.72 -15.07
N ALA A 306 -28.35 3.43 -14.12
CA ALA A 306 -29.46 2.51 -14.29
C ALA A 306 -30.73 3.22 -14.78
N GLY A 307 -31.42 2.58 -15.74
CA GLY A 307 -32.76 2.99 -16.16
C GLY A 307 -33.81 2.41 -15.22
N VAL A 308 -34.70 3.25 -14.70
CA VAL A 308 -35.76 2.86 -13.76
C VAL A 308 -37.12 3.01 -14.42
N ASP A 309 -37.98 2.01 -14.30
CA ASP A 309 -39.33 2.02 -14.86
C ASP A 309 -40.33 2.84 -14.02
N SER A 310 -41.61 2.90 -14.41
CA SER A 310 -42.64 3.62 -13.65
C SER A 310 -42.98 3.00 -12.29
N HIS A 311 -42.52 1.77 -12.00
CA HIS A 311 -42.76 1.05 -10.76
C HIS A 311 -41.55 1.11 -9.81
N GLY A 312 -40.46 1.76 -10.22
CA GLY A 312 -39.24 1.89 -9.42
C GLY A 312 -38.26 0.72 -9.58
N ALA A 313 -38.49 -0.19 -10.53
CA ALA A 313 -37.59 -1.30 -10.83
C ALA A 313 -36.53 -0.89 -11.86
N GLN A 314 -35.28 -1.27 -11.62
CA GLN A 314 -34.22 -1.15 -12.61
C GLN A 314 -34.41 -2.22 -13.68
N PHE A 315 -34.23 -1.86 -14.95
CA PHE A 315 -34.36 -2.79 -16.08
C PHE A 315 -33.11 -2.84 -16.97
N MET A 316 -32.13 -1.97 -16.72
CA MET A 316 -30.86 -1.91 -17.41
C MET A 316 -29.86 -1.07 -16.61
N SER A 317 -28.57 -1.18 -16.92
CA SER A 317 -27.54 -0.26 -16.42
C SER A 317 -26.36 -0.16 -17.38
N ARG A 318 -25.76 1.01 -17.51
CA ARG A 318 -24.53 1.23 -18.28
C ARG A 318 -23.44 1.83 -17.42
N LEU A 319 -22.20 1.56 -17.80
CA LEU A 319 -21.01 2.12 -17.17
C LEU A 319 -20.58 3.41 -17.88
N PHE A 320 -20.48 4.49 -17.13
CA PHE A 320 -19.99 5.78 -17.59
C PHE A 320 -18.74 6.19 -16.82
N LEU A 321 -17.94 7.06 -17.43
CA LEU A 321 -16.93 7.84 -16.73
C LEU A 321 -17.43 9.29 -16.62
N GLY A 322 -17.64 9.77 -15.40
CA GLY A 322 -17.98 11.15 -15.10
C GLY A 322 -16.76 11.92 -14.61
N GLU A 323 -16.33 12.91 -15.38
CA GLU A 323 -15.21 13.81 -15.03
C GLU A 323 -15.81 15.13 -14.51
N PHE A 324 -15.64 15.41 -13.22
CA PHE A 324 -16.24 16.57 -12.55
C PHE A 324 -15.22 17.70 -12.37
N ASP A 325 -15.72 18.93 -12.31
CA ASP A 325 -14.86 20.06 -11.95
C ASP A 325 -14.53 20.12 -10.45
N ALA A 326 -13.60 21.01 -10.10
CA ALA A 326 -13.18 21.24 -8.72
C ALA A 326 -14.27 21.87 -7.81
N ALA A 327 -15.46 22.19 -8.34
CA ALA A 327 -16.59 22.66 -7.55
C ALA A 327 -17.76 21.66 -7.53
N TRP A 328 -17.62 20.49 -8.16
CA TRP A 328 -18.72 19.56 -8.45
C TRP A 328 -19.91 20.19 -9.19
N SER A 329 -19.69 21.30 -9.89
CA SER A 329 -20.75 22.10 -10.51
C SER A 329 -21.05 21.68 -11.95
N SER A 330 -20.11 20.99 -12.59
CA SER A 330 -20.26 20.45 -13.94
C SER A 330 -19.66 19.06 -14.04
N VAL A 331 -20.13 18.30 -15.04
CA VAL A 331 -19.66 16.94 -15.33
C VAL A 331 -19.56 16.73 -16.84
N THR A 332 -18.46 16.10 -17.27
CA THR A 332 -18.32 15.53 -18.61
C THR A 332 -18.54 14.03 -18.52
N ILE A 333 -19.51 13.50 -19.28
CA ILE A 333 -19.84 12.08 -19.30
C ILE A 333 -19.21 11.42 -20.53
N THR A 334 -18.44 10.37 -20.32
CA THR A 334 -17.92 9.47 -21.36
C THR A 334 -18.62 8.12 -21.26
N ASP A 335 -19.20 7.63 -22.36
CA ASP A 335 -19.86 6.33 -22.45
C ASP A 335 -18.83 5.20 -22.56
N LEU A 336 -18.35 4.77 -21.39
CA LEU A 336 -17.35 3.73 -21.26
C LEU A 336 -17.91 2.36 -21.67
N ALA A 337 -19.20 2.11 -21.43
CA ALA A 337 -19.89 0.89 -21.86
C ALA A 337 -19.79 0.69 -23.37
N THR A 338 -20.08 1.70 -24.20
CA THR A 338 -19.96 1.57 -25.66
C THR A 338 -18.52 1.29 -26.10
N ALA A 339 -17.54 1.90 -25.43
CA ALA A 339 -16.13 1.65 -25.72
C ALA A 339 -15.73 0.19 -25.40
N ILE A 340 -16.18 -0.34 -24.26
CA ILE A 340 -15.99 -1.74 -23.87
C ILE A 340 -16.69 -2.68 -24.85
N GLU A 341 -17.96 -2.44 -25.15
CA GLU A 341 -18.77 -3.23 -26.07
C GLU A 341 -18.11 -3.31 -27.44
N ARG A 342 -17.64 -2.17 -27.98
CA ARG A 342 -16.92 -2.13 -29.26
C ARG A 342 -15.64 -2.95 -29.22
N ALA A 343 -14.83 -2.79 -28.17
CA ALA A 343 -13.59 -3.54 -28.02
C ALA A 343 -13.83 -5.05 -27.82
N ALA A 344 -14.98 -5.45 -27.28
CA ALA A 344 -15.40 -6.84 -27.12
C ALA A 344 -16.18 -7.42 -28.31
N GLY A 345 -16.50 -6.60 -29.33
CA GLY A 345 -17.38 -7.00 -30.44
C GLY A 345 -18.82 -7.33 -30.00
N LYS A 346 -19.33 -6.63 -28.99
CA LYS A 346 -20.67 -6.78 -28.41
C LYS A 346 -21.48 -5.49 -28.54
N ASN A 347 -22.77 -5.54 -28.19
CA ASN A 347 -23.66 -4.38 -28.05
C ASN A 347 -24.84 -4.72 -27.13
N GLY A 348 -25.52 -3.68 -26.63
CA GLY A 348 -26.73 -3.80 -25.82
C GLY A 348 -26.54 -4.53 -24.49
N LYS A 349 -25.35 -4.44 -23.90
CA LYS A 349 -24.97 -5.11 -22.65
C LYS A 349 -25.16 -4.20 -21.45
N ASP A 350 -25.28 -4.83 -20.29
CA ASP A 350 -25.52 -4.19 -19.00
C ASP A 350 -24.25 -4.24 -18.14
N PHE A 351 -24.10 -3.24 -17.28
CA PHE A 351 -22.95 -3.06 -16.40
C PHE A 351 -23.41 -2.65 -15.01
N CYS A 352 -23.05 -3.43 -13.98
CA CYS A 352 -23.60 -3.23 -12.64
C CYS A 352 -22.67 -2.42 -11.71
N THR A 353 -21.44 -2.89 -11.53
CA THR A 353 -20.46 -2.33 -10.58
C THR A 353 -19.07 -2.36 -11.20
N ALA A 354 -18.19 -1.47 -10.76
CA ALA A 354 -16.83 -1.37 -11.28
C ALA A 354 -15.86 -0.83 -10.24
N ALA A 355 -14.58 -1.09 -10.45
CA ALA A 355 -13.46 -0.50 -9.73
C ALA A 355 -12.31 -0.22 -10.69
N ALA A 356 -11.43 0.71 -10.35
CA ALA A 356 -10.25 1.00 -11.13
C ALA A 356 -9.00 1.25 -10.29
N ARG A 357 -7.86 1.05 -10.94
CA ARG A 357 -6.53 1.46 -10.47
C ARG A 357 -5.74 2.02 -11.63
N LEU A 358 -4.92 3.03 -11.35
CA LEU A 358 -3.94 3.53 -12.31
C LEU A 358 -2.94 2.41 -12.66
N VAL A 359 -2.71 2.19 -13.95
CA VAL A 359 -1.61 1.36 -14.44
C VAL A 359 -0.38 2.23 -14.48
N THR A 360 0.54 2.00 -13.56
CA THR A 360 1.87 2.56 -13.67
C THR A 360 2.52 1.93 -14.90
N SER A 361 2.62 2.71 -15.99
CA SER A 361 3.47 2.33 -17.11
C SER A 361 4.84 2.01 -16.53
N GLY A 362 5.43 0.89 -16.95
CA GLY A 362 6.81 0.53 -16.61
C GLY A 362 7.84 1.50 -17.22
N SER A 363 7.68 2.81 -17.04
CA SER A 363 8.84 3.68 -16.92
C SER A 363 9.66 3.06 -15.80
N ALA A 364 10.89 2.67 -16.12
CA ALA A 364 11.84 2.12 -15.17
C ALA A 364 11.60 2.73 -13.80
N SER A 365 11.23 1.89 -12.83
CA SER A 365 11.18 2.24 -11.42
C SER A 365 12.39 3.12 -11.12
N THR A 366 12.16 4.42 -10.88
CA THR A 366 13.18 5.27 -10.26
C THR A 366 13.04 5.24 -8.74
N SER A 367 12.21 4.34 -8.18
CA SER A 367 12.48 3.86 -6.84
C SER A 367 13.90 3.27 -6.85
N PRO A 368 14.75 3.64 -5.89
CA PRO A 368 16.12 3.18 -5.85
C PRO A 368 16.10 1.64 -5.87
N ALA A 369 16.79 1.04 -6.85
CA ALA A 369 16.85 -0.42 -7.07
C ALA A 369 17.41 -1.21 -5.87
N SER A 370 17.75 -0.53 -4.78
CA SER A 370 18.20 -1.02 -3.49
C SER A 370 17.77 0.00 -2.43
N PRO A 371 17.43 -0.43 -1.21
CA PRO A 371 16.95 0.49 -0.18
C PRO A 371 17.99 1.57 0.13
N LEU A 372 17.55 2.82 0.33
CA LEU A 372 18.46 3.91 0.68
C LEU A 372 18.71 3.89 2.18
N LEU A 373 19.82 3.29 2.56
CA LEU A 373 20.27 3.14 3.95
C LEU A 373 21.44 4.09 4.15
N GLY A 374 21.18 5.27 4.70
CA GLY A 374 22.16 6.32 4.55
C GLY A 374 22.24 7.39 5.61
N ILE A 375 23.28 8.20 5.44
CA ILE A 375 23.63 9.30 6.31
C ILE A 375 23.60 10.60 5.51
N GLN A 376 23.07 11.69 6.09
CA GLN A 376 22.91 13.00 5.45
C GLN A 376 23.69 14.10 6.16
N GLY A 377 24.19 15.05 5.36
CA GLY A 377 25.09 16.10 5.84
C GLY A 377 26.55 15.69 5.75
N ALA A 378 26.85 14.81 4.79
CA ALA A 378 28.18 14.26 4.59
C ALA A 378 29.02 15.11 3.64
N GLU A 379 30.33 14.91 3.71
CA GLU A 379 31.27 15.41 2.72
C GLU A 379 31.78 14.25 1.86
N GLN A 380 32.38 14.59 0.72
CA GLN A 380 32.93 13.62 -0.22
C GLN A 380 33.92 12.64 0.46
N GLY A 381 34.74 13.13 1.42
CA GLY A 381 35.71 12.31 2.14
C GLY A 381 35.13 11.31 3.15
N ASP A 382 33.84 11.40 3.47
CA ASP A 382 33.21 10.53 4.47
C ASP A 382 32.77 9.18 3.92
N LEU A 383 32.72 9.00 2.60
CA LEU A 383 32.05 7.87 1.97
C LEU A 383 32.57 6.51 2.46
N ALA A 384 33.88 6.38 2.67
CA ALA A 384 34.49 5.17 3.20
C ALA A 384 34.12 4.91 4.69
N ILE A 385 34.06 5.97 5.50
CA ILE A 385 33.67 5.87 6.92
C ILE A 385 32.20 5.49 7.00
N ILE A 386 31.33 6.14 6.25
CA ILE A 386 29.89 5.84 6.19
C ILE A 386 29.67 4.39 5.73
N ARG A 387 30.41 3.92 4.73
CA ARG A 387 30.36 2.52 4.30
C ARG A 387 30.75 1.56 5.41
N SER A 388 31.76 1.90 6.22
CA SER A 388 32.19 1.06 7.36
C SER A 388 31.14 0.93 8.48
N LEU A 389 30.15 1.84 8.50
CA LEU A 389 28.99 1.74 9.39
C LEU A 389 27.92 0.77 8.86
N GLY A 390 28.05 0.26 7.64
CA GLY A 390 27.05 -0.61 6.99
C GLY A 390 26.03 0.14 6.12
N ALA A 391 26.14 1.47 6.01
CA ALA A 391 25.33 2.25 5.09
C ALA A 391 25.69 1.96 3.62
N ASN A 392 24.76 2.25 2.72
CA ASN A 392 24.94 2.14 1.27
C ASN A 392 24.71 3.48 0.54
N THR A 393 24.22 4.50 1.25
CA THR A 393 23.89 5.81 0.69
C THR A 393 24.45 6.94 1.55
N ALA A 394 24.98 7.98 0.93
CA ALA A 394 25.34 9.22 1.61
C ALA A 394 24.71 10.40 0.90
N GLN A 395 24.22 11.39 1.66
CA GLN A 395 23.84 12.68 1.09
C GLN A 395 24.94 13.70 1.29
N ILE A 396 25.45 14.22 0.18
CA ILE A 396 26.51 15.24 0.12
C ILE A 396 26.05 16.46 -0.72
N PRO A 397 26.70 17.62 -0.56
CA PRO A 397 26.44 18.79 -1.41
C PRO A 397 26.61 18.47 -2.90
N LEU A 398 25.75 19.05 -3.74
CA LEU A 398 25.83 18.96 -5.19
C LEU A 398 27.14 19.59 -5.71
N PRO A 399 28.02 18.82 -6.37
CA PRO A 399 29.22 19.37 -6.99
C PRO A 399 28.88 20.43 -8.04
N LYS A 400 29.73 21.47 -8.17
CA LYS A 400 29.48 22.61 -9.07
C LYS A 400 30.17 22.47 -10.41
N THR A 401 31.17 21.59 -10.51
CA THR A 401 31.97 21.38 -11.71
C THR A 401 32.06 19.90 -12.10
N ASN A 402 32.32 19.63 -13.38
CA ASN A 402 32.52 18.27 -13.88
C ASN A 402 33.73 17.56 -13.23
N ALA A 403 34.76 18.32 -12.83
CA ALA A 403 35.93 17.78 -12.15
C ALA A 403 35.59 17.28 -10.73
N GLU A 404 34.81 18.07 -9.98
CA GLU A 404 34.31 17.67 -8.66
C GLU A 404 33.38 16.45 -8.77
N PHE A 405 32.49 16.43 -9.77
CA PHE A 405 31.64 15.25 -10.06
C PHE A 405 32.48 14.00 -10.32
N SER A 406 33.51 14.10 -11.17
CA SER A 406 34.37 12.97 -11.51
C SER A 406 35.12 12.44 -10.28
N SER A 407 35.64 13.35 -9.45
CA SER A 407 36.30 13.02 -8.18
C SER A 407 35.33 12.33 -7.21
N MET A 408 34.11 12.86 -7.08
CA MET A 408 33.08 12.32 -6.21
C MET A 408 32.62 10.93 -6.65
N LEU A 409 32.38 10.73 -7.94
CA LEU A 409 31.99 9.43 -8.51
C LEU A 409 33.10 8.39 -8.34
N ALA A 410 34.38 8.78 -8.45
CA ALA A 410 35.50 7.88 -8.20
C ALA A 410 35.56 7.43 -6.73
N GLN A 411 35.30 8.33 -5.77
CA GLN A 411 35.25 7.97 -4.34
C GLN A 411 34.02 7.12 -4.01
N ALA A 412 32.84 7.49 -4.52
CA ALA A 412 31.63 6.69 -4.41
C ALA A 412 31.83 5.29 -5.02
N SER A 413 32.59 5.20 -6.11
CA SER A 413 32.96 3.91 -6.69
C SER A 413 33.87 3.08 -5.82
N SER A 414 34.88 3.71 -5.23
CA SER A 414 35.85 3.01 -4.39
C SER A 414 35.21 2.52 -3.10
N ALA A 415 34.22 3.27 -2.59
CA ALA A 415 33.47 2.93 -1.38
C ALA A 415 32.21 2.08 -1.62
N ASP A 416 31.85 1.77 -2.87
CA ASP A 416 30.60 1.08 -3.22
C ASP A 416 29.35 1.77 -2.63
N MET A 417 29.25 3.08 -2.85
CA MET A 417 28.21 3.94 -2.28
C MET A 417 27.33 4.56 -3.36
N LYS A 418 26.04 4.68 -3.05
CA LYS A 418 25.11 5.58 -3.74
C LYS A 418 25.19 6.98 -3.13
N VAL A 419 24.89 7.99 -3.93
CA VAL A 419 24.95 9.40 -3.50
C VAL A 419 23.63 10.10 -3.76
N LEU A 420 23.01 10.62 -2.69
CA LEU A 420 21.89 11.56 -2.78
C LEU A 420 22.45 12.98 -2.79
N LEU A 421 22.35 13.69 -3.91
CA LEU A 421 22.93 15.02 -4.01
C LEU A 421 21.99 16.06 -3.39
N ARG A 422 22.55 17.06 -2.73
CA ARG A 422 21.78 18.16 -2.14
C ARG A 422 22.04 19.46 -2.89
N ALA A 423 20.99 20.05 -3.47
CA ALA A 423 21.07 21.40 -4.02
C ALA A 423 21.11 22.42 -2.88
N ASP A 424 21.96 23.44 -3.02
CA ASP A 424 21.97 24.58 -2.10
C ASP A 424 20.83 25.54 -2.50
N PRO A 425 19.95 25.95 -1.56
CA PRO A 425 18.92 26.95 -1.83
C PRO A 425 19.45 28.21 -2.54
N ALA A 426 20.67 28.67 -2.26
CA ALA A 426 21.25 29.84 -2.93
C ALA A 426 21.30 29.71 -4.47
N ASP A 427 21.42 28.48 -4.96
CA ASP A 427 21.56 28.16 -6.39
C ASP A 427 20.24 27.87 -7.10
N ILE A 428 19.14 27.68 -6.37
CA ILE A 428 17.85 27.26 -6.95
C ILE A 428 16.65 28.06 -6.45
N GLN A 429 16.87 28.93 -5.47
CA GLN A 429 15.82 29.72 -4.84
C GLN A 429 15.88 31.19 -5.28
N SER A 430 14.70 31.78 -5.37
CA SER A 430 14.47 33.22 -5.54
C SER A 430 14.44 33.94 -4.18
N THR A 431 14.53 35.27 -4.21
CA THR A 431 14.37 36.09 -3.00
C THR A 431 12.98 35.97 -2.35
N ALA A 432 11.98 35.47 -3.08
CA ALA A 432 10.65 35.17 -2.58
C ALA A 432 10.54 33.79 -1.90
N LEU A 433 11.65 33.09 -1.69
CA LEU A 433 11.73 31.75 -1.11
C LEU A 433 11.05 30.65 -1.95
N LYS A 434 10.89 30.91 -3.25
CA LYS A 434 10.33 29.99 -4.26
C LYS A 434 11.43 29.44 -5.16
N PHE A 435 11.17 28.36 -5.88
CA PHE A 435 12.07 27.91 -6.95
C PHE A 435 12.25 28.99 -8.00
N ASP A 436 13.51 29.30 -8.31
CA ASP A 436 13.90 30.07 -9.48
C ASP A 436 14.15 29.08 -10.62
N THR A 437 13.20 28.99 -11.55
CA THR A 437 13.21 27.99 -12.63
C THR A 437 14.38 28.18 -13.59
N ALA A 438 14.84 29.43 -13.79
CA ALA A 438 15.99 29.71 -14.64
C ALA A 438 17.29 29.23 -13.98
N LYS A 439 17.46 29.51 -12.69
CA LYS A 439 18.61 29.01 -11.95
C LYS A 439 18.61 27.48 -11.84
N LEU A 440 17.47 26.87 -11.52
CA LEU A 440 17.32 25.41 -11.42
C LEU A 440 17.65 24.73 -12.76
N SER A 441 17.08 25.22 -13.86
CA SER A 441 17.33 24.68 -15.21
C SER A 441 18.82 24.82 -15.60
N SER A 442 19.42 25.98 -15.32
CA SER A 442 20.84 26.23 -15.57
C SER A 442 21.75 25.28 -14.78
N LEU A 443 21.49 25.13 -13.48
CA LEU A 443 22.22 24.24 -12.58
C LEU A 443 22.16 22.79 -13.09
N VAL A 444 20.96 22.25 -13.31
CA VAL A 444 20.76 20.87 -13.75
C VAL A 444 21.38 20.63 -15.13
N THR A 445 21.25 21.58 -16.05
CA THR A 445 21.85 21.49 -17.39
C THR A 445 23.39 21.45 -17.32
N GLY A 446 23.97 22.28 -16.45
CA GLY A 446 25.43 22.40 -16.30
C GLY A 446 26.09 21.11 -15.82
N VAL A 447 25.39 20.31 -15.01
CA VAL A 447 25.92 19.07 -14.41
C VAL A 447 25.18 17.80 -14.84
N LYS A 448 24.36 17.88 -15.91
CA LYS A 448 23.46 16.79 -16.36
C LYS A 448 24.15 15.45 -16.57
N THR A 449 25.40 15.45 -17.06
CA THR A 449 26.16 14.23 -17.32
C THR A 449 26.49 13.48 -16.03
N GLY A 450 26.88 14.21 -14.98
CA GLY A 450 27.14 13.62 -13.66
C GLY A 450 25.85 13.15 -13.00
N LEU A 451 24.77 13.92 -13.14
CA LEU A 451 23.44 13.57 -12.62
C LEU A 451 22.83 12.31 -13.24
N ALA A 452 23.24 11.95 -14.47
CA ALA A 452 22.76 10.75 -15.15
C ALA A 452 23.51 9.46 -14.73
N ASP A 453 24.53 9.55 -13.87
CA ASP A 453 25.29 8.38 -13.43
C ASP A 453 24.44 7.49 -12.51
N ALA A 454 24.54 6.17 -12.70
CA ALA A 454 23.76 5.18 -11.95
C ALA A 454 24.04 5.19 -10.43
N ARG A 455 25.15 5.78 -9.97
CA ARG A 455 25.45 5.95 -8.54
C ARG A 455 24.68 7.09 -7.90
N ILE A 456 24.09 7.99 -8.68
CA ILE A 456 23.26 9.07 -8.16
C ILE A 456 21.90 8.49 -7.77
N ALA A 457 21.64 8.48 -6.46
CA ALA A 457 20.35 8.04 -5.90
C ALA A 457 19.24 9.07 -6.12
N GLY A 458 19.61 10.35 -6.28
CA GLY A 458 18.67 11.43 -6.58
C GLY A 458 19.25 12.81 -6.31
N LEU A 459 18.42 13.82 -6.49
CA LEU A 459 18.71 15.23 -6.18
C LEU A 459 17.66 15.78 -5.21
N LEU A 460 18.08 16.09 -3.99
CA LEU A 460 17.29 16.78 -2.97
C LEU A 460 17.23 18.27 -3.28
N ILE A 461 16.04 18.75 -3.64
CA ILE A 461 15.83 20.13 -4.12
C ILE A 461 15.14 21.05 -3.12
N ALA A 462 14.49 20.50 -2.11
CA ALA A 462 13.88 21.27 -1.04
C ALA A 462 13.97 20.49 0.26
N GLU A 463 14.32 21.20 1.33
CA GLU A 463 14.43 20.66 2.68
C GLU A 463 13.59 21.46 3.65
N ASP A 464 13.13 20.80 4.71
CA ASP A 464 12.41 21.42 5.82
C ASP A 464 11.15 22.18 5.38
N LEU A 465 10.44 21.65 4.38
CA LEU A 465 9.13 22.16 3.99
C LEU A 465 8.16 22.13 5.18
N CYS A 466 7.37 23.20 5.32
CA CYS A 466 6.48 23.44 6.47
C CYS A 466 7.20 23.58 7.83
N GLN A 467 8.26 24.39 7.91
CA GLN A 467 8.89 24.75 9.19
C GLN A 467 7.93 25.52 10.14
N GLU A 468 8.11 25.29 11.44
CA GLU A 468 7.24 25.82 12.51
C GLU A 468 7.64 27.24 12.97
N ASN A 469 8.88 27.69 12.73
CA ASN A 469 9.36 29.04 13.09
C ASN A 469 10.20 29.69 11.95
N PRO A 470 9.57 30.49 11.08
CA PRO A 470 10.20 30.97 9.84
C PRO A 470 11.19 32.15 9.99
N ALA A 471 11.23 32.84 11.13
CA ALA A 471 11.90 34.14 11.23
C ALA A 471 13.45 34.10 11.28
N THR A 472 14.09 32.92 11.42
CA THR A 472 15.52 32.81 11.74
C THR A 472 16.34 31.95 10.77
N HIS A 473 15.76 31.41 9.70
CA HIS A 473 16.43 30.43 8.83
C HIS A 473 16.48 30.83 7.35
N THR A 474 17.68 30.84 6.78
CA THR A 474 17.95 31.14 5.35
C THR A 474 17.55 30.01 4.38
N ARG A 475 17.06 28.87 4.89
CA ARG A 475 16.66 27.67 4.12
C ARG A 475 15.14 27.51 3.99
N GLN A 476 14.37 28.53 4.37
CA GLN A 476 12.91 28.49 4.36
C GLN A 476 12.36 28.39 2.94
N TRP A 477 11.32 27.58 2.72
CA TRP A 477 10.59 27.49 1.45
C TRP A 477 9.17 28.04 1.57
N ASN A 478 8.75 28.85 0.59
CA ASN A 478 7.39 29.34 0.45
C ASN A 478 6.80 28.84 -0.89
N ILE A 479 6.64 27.51 -1.00
CA ILE A 479 6.17 26.84 -2.21
C ILE A 479 4.91 26.03 -1.94
N ASN A 480 4.08 25.86 -2.96
CA ASN A 480 2.94 24.93 -2.95
C ASN A 480 3.20 23.68 -3.83
N ALA A 481 2.24 22.75 -3.85
CA ALA A 481 2.36 21.50 -4.59
C ALA A 481 2.52 21.69 -6.12
N ALA A 482 1.87 22.70 -6.71
CA ALA A 482 1.99 22.99 -8.15
C ALA A 482 3.38 23.56 -8.51
N GLU A 483 3.93 24.42 -7.66
CA GLU A 483 5.28 24.95 -7.83
C GLU A 483 6.34 23.86 -7.65
N LEU A 484 6.12 22.94 -6.70
CA LEU A 484 6.98 21.77 -6.52
C LEU A 484 6.93 20.84 -7.74
N ALA A 485 5.73 20.53 -8.25
CA ALA A 485 5.57 19.73 -9.45
C ALA A 485 6.22 20.36 -10.69
N SER A 486 6.14 21.69 -10.82
CA SER A 486 6.81 22.43 -11.89
C SER A 486 8.34 22.31 -11.82
N ALA A 487 8.91 22.38 -10.61
CA ALA A 487 10.34 22.18 -10.40
C ALA A 487 10.78 20.75 -10.75
N VAL A 488 10.02 19.73 -10.31
CA VAL A 488 10.27 18.32 -10.66
C VAL A 488 10.23 18.13 -12.17
N SER A 489 9.19 18.64 -12.84
CA SER A 489 9.05 18.58 -14.30
C SER A 489 10.22 19.23 -15.04
N THR A 490 10.70 20.39 -14.55
CA THR A 490 11.86 21.08 -15.10
C THR A 490 13.12 20.21 -15.05
N ILE A 491 13.34 19.49 -13.94
CA ILE A 491 14.48 18.58 -13.79
C ILE A 491 14.35 17.37 -14.71
N LYS A 492 13.17 16.74 -14.72
CA LYS A 492 12.88 15.54 -15.53
C LYS A 492 12.98 15.82 -17.04
N ALA A 493 12.68 17.04 -17.48
CA ALA A 493 12.88 17.45 -18.87
C ALA A 493 14.36 17.44 -19.30
N ILE A 494 15.29 17.59 -18.36
CA ILE A 494 16.74 17.65 -18.63
C ILE A 494 17.40 16.29 -18.37
N VAL A 495 17.05 15.65 -17.24
CA VAL A 495 17.57 14.32 -16.84
C VAL A 495 16.39 13.44 -16.43
N PRO A 496 15.71 12.77 -17.40
CA PRO A 496 14.50 11.98 -17.11
C PRO A 496 14.69 10.87 -16.09
N SER A 497 15.89 10.28 -16.02
CA SER A 497 16.24 9.18 -15.13
C SER A 497 16.55 9.61 -13.69
N LEU A 498 16.76 10.91 -13.43
CA LEU A 498 17.16 11.39 -12.12
C LEU A 498 15.98 11.40 -11.16
N ALA A 499 16.09 10.71 -10.03
CA ALA A 499 15.10 10.82 -8.95
C ALA A 499 15.19 12.20 -8.29
N VAL A 500 14.06 12.85 -8.05
CA VAL A 500 13.95 14.13 -7.37
C VAL A 500 13.48 13.90 -5.94
N ALA A 501 14.30 14.30 -4.97
CA ALA A 501 14.01 14.14 -3.56
C ALA A 501 13.52 15.45 -2.92
N VAL A 502 12.61 15.32 -1.95
CA VAL A 502 12.00 16.43 -1.24
C VAL A 502 11.87 16.05 0.23
N ALA A 503 12.33 16.90 1.16
CA ALA A 503 12.21 16.66 2.58
C ALA A 503 11.13 17.54 3.25
N PHE A 504 10.24 16.88 3.98
CA PHE A 504 9.11 17.47 4.68
C PHE A 504 9.36 17.45 6.19
N ASN A 505 9.04 18.55 6.88
CA ASN A 505 9.29 18.71 8.31
C ASN A 505 8.37 17.84 9.20
N LYS A 506 7.24 17.37 8.65
CA LYS A 506 6.27 16.48 9.31
C LYS A 506 5.42 15.74 8.28
N ALA A 507 4.95 14.55 8.64
CA ALA A 507 4.13 13.69 7.79
C ALA A 507 2.85 14.39 7.27
N SER A 508 2.16 15.16 8.11
CA SER A 508 0.96 15.92 7.71
C SER A 508 1.23 17.04 6.69
N CYS A 509 2.48 17.52 6.56
CA CYS A 509 2.85 18.44 5.50
C CYS A 509 2.87 17.72 4.14
N LEU A 510 3.41 16.50 4.08
CA LEU A 510 3.35 15.67 2.87
C LEU A 510 1.90 15.43 2.46
N ASP A 511 1.03 15.05 3.41
CA ASP A 511 -0.40 14.86 3.12
C ASP A 511 -1.07 16.13 2.55
N SER A 512 -0.71 17.31 3.08
CA SER A 512 -1.23 18.59 2.59
C SER A 512 -0.76 18.88 1.15
N PHE A 513 0.48 18.53 0.82
CA PHE A 513 1.00 18.66 -0.54
C PHE A 513 0.35 17.65 -1.49
N VAL A 514 0.12 16.41 -1.05
CA VAL A 514 -0.61 15.39 -1.81
C VAL A 514 -2.04 15.84 -2.09
N ALA A 515 -2.75 16.34 -1.07
CA ALA A 515 -4.13 16.81 -1.22
C ALA A 515 -4.23 18.05 -2.14
N ALA A 516 -3.22 18.92 -2.13
CA ALA A 516 -3.18 20.11 -2.98
C ALA A 516 -2.57 19.86 -4.38
N ALA A 517 -1.95 18.70 -4.61
CA ALA A 517 -1.33 18.40 -5.88
C ALA A 517 -2.40 18.23 -6.96
N THR A 518 -2.13 18.83 -8.13
CA THR A 518 -2.92 18.47 -9.31
C THR A 518 -2.67 17.01 -9.63
N GLU A 519 -3.72 16.31 -9.98
CA GLU A 519 -3.67 14.86 -10.05
C GLU A 519 -2.79 14.38 -11.21
N GLY A 520 -1.91 13.41 -10.95
CA GLY A 520 -0.84 12.99 -11.87
C GLY A 520 0.40 13.89 -11.87
N ALA A 521 0.41 14.97 -11.08
CA ALA A 521 1.61 15.76 -10.87
C ALA A 521 2.65 14.96 -10.09
N ASN A 522 3.87 14.89 -10.61
CA ASN A 522 5.00 14.38 -9.85
C ASN A 522 5.50 15.48 -8.90
N ILE A 523 5.21 15.34 -7.60
CA ILE A 523 5.69 16.26 -6.55
C ILE A 523 7.00 15.77 -5.90
N GLY A 524 7.62 14.73 -6.44
CA GLY A 524 8.87 14.12 -5.98
C GLY A 524 8.87 12.61 -6.20
N ASP A 525 10.04 12.04 -6.50
CA ASP A 525 10.24 10.59 -6.59
C ASP A 525 10.71 9.99 -5.26
N ILE A 526 11.26 10.82 -4.36
CA ILE A 526 11.69 10.42 -3.01
C ILE A 526 11.16 11.45 -2.00
N ALA A 527 10.30 11.02 -1.09
CA ALA A 527 9.85 11.82 0.04
C ALA A 527 10.65 11.47 1.29
N LEU A 528 11.33 12.45 1.87
CA LEU A 528 12.02 12.35 3.16
C LEU A 528 11.14 12.96 4.25
N LEU A 529 10.88 12.24 5.33
CA LEU A 529 10.04 12.72 6.44
C LEU A 529 10.90 12.95 7.68
N ASN A 530 11.12 14.22 8.05
CA ASN A 530 11.96 14.60 9.19
C ASN A 530 11.35 14.11 10.51
N LEU A 531 12.14 13.40 11.30
CA LEU A 531 11.79 12.89 12.62
C LEU A 531 12.76 13.46 13.64
N PHE A 532 12.18 14.26 14.55
CA PHE A 532 12.93 14.85 15.64
C PHE A 532 12.65 14.13 16.96
N TYR A 533 13.70 13.95 17.76
CA TYR A 533 13.69 13.35 19.09
C TYR A 533 12.63 13.98 20.01
N TYR A 534 12.53 15.31 20.03
CA TYR A 534 11.54 16.00 20.88
C TYR A 534 10.10 15.73 20.43
N LYS A 535 9.84 15.62 19.11
CA LYS A 535 8.50 15.30 18.58
C LYS A 535 8.09 13.89 18.96
N TRP A 536 9.06 12.97 18.98
CA TRP A 536 8.85 11.58 19.36
C TRP A 536 8.32 11.42 20.79
N ASN A 537 8.91 12.16 21.73
CA ASN A 537 8.56 12.04 23.14
C ASN A 537 7.31 12.84 23.52
N THR A 538 6.80 13.69 22.63
CA THR A 538 5.65 14.59 22.90
C THR A 538 4.40 14.23 22.11
N THR A 539 4.51 13.38 21.08
CA THR A 539 3.39 13.02 20.20
C THR A 539 3.06 11.54 20.33
N ALA A 540 1.91 11.22 20.95
CA ALA A 540 1.39 9.85 20.95
C ALA A 540 1.12 9.39 19.51
N LYS A 541 1.52 8.15 19.17
CA LYS A 541 1.30 7.54 17.84
C LYS A 541 1.97 8.27 16.67
N LEU A 542 3.10 8.94 16.91
CA LEU A 542 3.86 9.62 15.84
C LEU A 542 4.20 8.66 14.68
N ILE A 543 4.59 7.42 14.99
CA ILE A 543 4.98 6.42 13.99
C ILE A 543 3.79 6.04 13.09
N ASP A 544 2.62 5.77 13.69
CA ASP A 544 1.39 5.45 12.96
C ASP A 544 1.06 6.57 11.96
N SER A 545 1.23 7.84 12.35
CA SER A 545 1.03 8.98 11.45
C SER A 545 2.03 9.02 10.30
N TYR A 546 3.28 8.60 10.49
CA TYR A 546 4.29 8.59 9.43
C TYR A 546 4.06 7.44 8.46
N GLN A 547 3.66 6.28 8.96
CA GLN A 547 3.24 5.16 8.12
C GLN A 547 2.05 5.53 7.26
N TYR A 548 1.03 6.13 7.88
CA TYR A 548 -0.17 6.60 7.22
C TYR A 548 0.18 7.50 6.04
N SER A 549 0.99 8.54 6.27
CA SER A 549 1.34 9.49 5.21
C SER A 549 2.25 8.87 4.16
N ALA A 550 3.12 7.92 4.54
CA ALA A 550 3.92 7.16 3.60
C ALA A 550 3.03 6.30 2.67
N MET A 551 2.06 5.57 3.23
CA MET A 551 1.10 4.79 2.46
C MET A 551 0.20 5.69 1.60
N ASN A 552 -0.25 6.82 2.13
CA ASN A 552 -1.05 7.80 1.39
C ASN A 552 -0.28 8.37 0.19
N PHE A 553 1.00 8.75 0.41
CA PHE A 553 1.85 9.21 -0.68
C PHE A 553 2.14 8.10 -1.69
N LYS A 554 2.34 6.85 -1.26
CA LYS A 554 2.48 5.71 -2.18
C LYS A 554 1.19 5.41 -2.96
N ARG A 555 0.00 5.69 -2.43
CA ARG A 555 -1.25 5.64 -3.22
C ARG A 555 -1.27 6.71 -4.31
N PHE A 556 -0.76 7.91 -3.98
CA PHE A 556 -0.65 9.02 -4.93
C PHE A 556 0.46 8.78 -5.97
N ALA A 557 1.61 8.24 -5.56
CA ALA A 557 2.79 7.98 -6.37
C ALA A 557 3.37 6.58 -6.04
N PRO A 558 2.86 5.49 -6.64
CA PRO A 558 3.21 4.11 -6.27
C PRO A 558 4.68 3.74 -6.45
N ALA A 559 5.39 4.43 -7.34
CA ALA A 559 6.81 4.22 -7.59
C ALA A 559 7.73 5.12 -6.75
N ALA A 560 7.16 6.00 -5.91
CA ALA A 560 7.97 6.91 -5.11
C ALA A 560 8.52 6.23 -3.86
N GLY A 561 9.78 6.53 -3.55
CA GLY A 561 10.42 6.10 -2.31
C GLY A 561 10.00 6.99 -1.15
N VAL A 562 9.73 6.39 0.02
CA VAL A 562 9.50 7.13 1.26
C VAL A 562 10.53 6.74 2.30
N LEU A 563 11.25 7.74 2.80
CA LEU A 563 12.35 7.55 3.73
C LEU A 563 12.07 8.32 5.03
N PRO A 564 12.01 7.65 6.19
CA PRO A 564 12.12 8.33 7.47
C PRO A 564 13.52 8.97 7.54
N ARG A 565 13.55 10.24 7.94
CA ARG A 565 14.76 11.05 8.08
C ARG A 565 14.97 11.37 9.56
N ILE A 566 15.81 10.60 10.25
CA ILE A 566 15.95 10.61 11.72
C ILE A 566 17.10 11.55 12.16
N GLY A 567 16.80 12.47 13.07
CA GLY A 567 17.76 13.43 13.61
C GLY A 567 18.70 12.80 14.61
N VAL A 568 20.01 12.98 14.39
CA VAL A 568 21.07 12.47 15.28
C VAL A 568 21.57 13.59 16.20
N ILE A 569 21.62 14.82 15.69
CA ILE A 569 21.89 16.05 16.45
C ILE A 569 20.78 17.04 16.12
N GLU A 570 20.23 17.73 17.13
CA GLU A 570 19.13 18.68 16.93
C GLU A 570 19.43 20.04 17.54
N ARG A 571 19.13 21.12 16.82
CA ARG A 571 19.21 22.50 17.31
C ARG A 571 17.81 23.01 17.65
N LEU A 572 17.53 23.25 18.93
CA LEU A 572 16.30 23.88 19.40
C LEU A 572 16.63 25.23 20.06
N GLY A 573 17.01 26.22 19.25
CA GLY A 573 17.36 27.55 19.77
C GLY A 573 18.66 27.59 20.57
N GLU A 574 18.81 28.61 21.42
CA GLU A 574 20.00 28.85 22.27
C GLU A 574 20.06 27.94 23.52
N GLU A 575 19.02 27.16 23.80
CA GLU A 575 19.00 26.22 24.92
C GLU A 575 19.30 24.79 24.44
N ALA A 576 20.22 24.11 25.12
CA ALA A 576 20.76 22.82 24.75
C ALA A 576 19.67 21.75 24.54
N SER A 577 19.42 21.36 23.29
CA SER A 577 18.56 20.21 22.97
C SER A 577 19.20 18.92 23.50
N PRO A 578 18.43 17.97 24.06
CA PRO A 578 18.96 16.67 24.45
C PRO A 578 19.35 15.85 23.21
N PHE A 579 20.62 15.44 23.13
CA PHE A 579 21.09 14.48 22.14
C PHE A 579 20.40 13.11 22.35
N PRO A 580 19.87 12.46 21.30
CA PRO A 580 19.40 11.09 21.40
C PRO A 580 20.56 10.16 21.78
N SER A 581 20.33 9.24 22.72
CA SER A 581 21.31 8.21 23.05
C SER A 581 21.46 7.19 21.91
N ALA A 582 22.61 6.51 21.85
CA ALA A 582 22.83 5.38 20.95
C ALA A 582 21.69 4.34 21.02
N ASP A 583 21.26 3.98 22.24
CA ASP A 583 20.15 3.06 22.47
C ASP A 583 18.82 3.59 21.93
N TRP A 584 18.58 4.91 22.04
CA TRP A 584 17.37 5.51 21.48
C TRP A 584 17.36 5.40 19.96
N ILE A 585 18.50 5.66 19.29
CA ILE A 585 18.62 5.50 17.83
C ILE A 585 18.32 4.06 17.43
N VAL A 586 18.89 3.08 18.14
CA VAL A 586 18.65 1.65 17.87
C VAL A 586 17.18 1.29 18.05
N ALA A 587 16.58 1.65 19.18
CA ALA A 587 15.19 1.33 19.49
C ALA A 587 14.22 1.91 18.46
N ARG A 588 14.35 3.21 18.12
CA ARG A 588 13.40 3.89 17.24
C ARG A 588 13.57 3.53 15.76
N SER A 589 14.80 3.21 15.37
CA SER A 589 15.04 2.67 14.02
C SER A 589 14.36 1.31 13.85
N LYS A 590 14.47 0.41 14.85
CA LYS A 590 13.79 -0.89 14.83
C LYS A 590 12.27 -0.77 14.78
N GLU A 591 11.69 0.23 15.44
CA GLU A 591 10.26 0.51 15.33
C GLU A 591 9.88 0.77 13.86
N PHE A 592 10.56 1.65 13.12
CA PHE A 592 10.27 1.84 11.68
C PHE A 592 10.47 0.58 10.83
N PHE A 593 11.48 -0.22 11.16
CA PHE A 593 11.80 -1.42 10.41
C PHE A 593 10.76 -2.53 10.60
N ALA A 594 10.05 -2.55 11.73
CA ALA A 594 8.97 -3.51 12.01
C ALA A 594 7.77 -3.36 11.06
N PHE A 595 7.70 -2.27 10.28
CA PHE A 595 6.58 -1.94 9.39
C PHE A 595 6.95 -2.10 7.92
N GLY A 596 7.64 -3.21 7.60
CA GLY A 596 8.07 -3.55 6.23
C GLY A 596 6.97 -3.30 5.20
N GLY A 597 7.30 -2.54 4.14
CA GLY A 597 6.38 -2.19 3.05
C GLY A 597 5.97 -0.71 2.98
N ALA A 598 5.91 0.00 4.12
CA ALA A 598 5.57 1.44 4.12
C ALA A 598 6.75 2.35 3.72
N PHE A 599 7.99 1.94 4.03
CA PHE A 599 9.21 2.72 3.82
C PHE A 599 10.22 1.96 2.95
N ASP A 600 11.07 2.70 2.22
CA ASP A 600 12.02 2.17 1.22
C ASP A 600 13.49 2.33 1.64
N GLY A 601 13.71 2.55 2.94
CA GLY A 601 15.02 2.77 3.54
C GLY A 601 14.93 3.66 4.77
N VAL A 602 16.05 4.28 5.15
CA VAL A 602 16.17 5.22 6.26
C VAL A 602 17.36 6.14 6.05
N MET A 603 17.20 7.42 6.35
CA MET A 603 18.29 8.40 6.34
C MET A 603 18.49 8.99 7.74
N TYR A 604 19.74 9.08 8.20
CA TYR A 604 20.10 9.75 9.45
C TYR A 604 20.78 11.08 9.15
N TYR A 605 20.34 12.19 9.75
CA TYR A 605 20.87 13.52 9.42
C TYR A 605 21.49 14.23 10.61
N ASP A 606 22.27 15.29 10.30
CA ASP A 606 23.04 16.09 11.25
C ASP A 606 24.04 15.27 12.07
N TYR A 607 24.75 14.33 11.43
CA TYR A 607 25.71 13.46 12.10
C TYR A 607 27.10 14.10 12.33
N ARG A 608 27.42 15.22 11.65
CA ARG A 608 28.63 16.02 11.87
C ARG A 608 28.36 17.15 12.87
N GLN A 609 29.34 17.46 13.72
CA GLN A 609 29.29 18.58 14.66
C GLN A 609 29.23 19.91 13.90
N GLN A 610 28.31 20.80 14.29
CA GLN A 610 28.35 22.20 13.86
C GLN A 610 29.18 23.01 14.87
N GLU A 611 30.05 23.91 14.39
CA GLU A 611 30.99 24.71 15.19
C GLU A 611 30.31 25.45 16.37
N ALA A 612 29.01 25.76 16.26
CA ALA A 612 28.23 26.48 17.27
C ALA A 612 27.60 25.59 18.37
N LEU A 613 27.69 24.25 18.28
CA LEU A 613 26.99 23.30 19.17
C LEU A 613 27.93 22.58 20.15
N GLN A 614 28.99 23.25 20.64
CA GLN A 614 29.91 22.70 21.64
C GLN A 614 29.21 22.43 22.99
N VAL A 615 28.44 21.35 23.07
CA VAL A 615 27.75 20.91 24.28
C VAL A 615 28.06 19.43 24.49
N LYS A 616 28.74 19.13 25.61
CA LYS A 616 29.11 17.76 26.10
C LYS A 616 30.18 16.98 25.31
N ASN A 617 31.35 17.57 25.00
CA ASN A 617 32.58 16.87 24.57
C ASN A 617 32.51 15.94 23.32
N ILE A 618 31.34 15.73 22.70
CA ILE A 618 31.18 14.94 21.47
C ILE A 618 31.61 15.83 20.30
N VAL A 619 32.76 15.50 19.71
CA VAL A 619 33.35 16.26 18.59
C VAL A 619 32.80 15.77 17.25
N ASN A 620 32.47 14.49 17.11
CA ASN A 620 31.81 13.96 15.92
C ASN A 620 31.22 12.57 16.23
N VAL A 621 29.96 12.34 15.85
CA VAL A 621 29.25 11.08 16.10
C VAL A 621 29.95 9.88 15.45
N ILE A 622 30.68 10.07 14.33
CA ILE A 622 31.46 9.00 13.68
C ILE A 622 32.73 8.59 14.44
N GLY A 623 33.19 9.39 15.40
CA GLY A 623 34.34 9.07 16.26
C GLY A 623 33.94 8.45 17.59
N GLU A 624 32.65 8.50 17.96
CA GLU A 624 32.15 8.01 19.24
C GLU A 624 31.74 6.54 19.14
N ALA A 625 32.42 5.67 19.88
CA ALA A 625 32.28 4.22 19.78
C ALA A 625 30.83 3.73 19.98
N SER A 626 30.04 4.36 20.86
CA SER A 626 28.64 4.01 21.11
C SER A 626 27.74 4.27 19.91
N TYR A 627 27.96 5.38 19.19
CA TYR A 627 27.19 5.71 18.00
C TYR A 627 27.64 4.91 16.78
N VAL A 628 28.94 4.63 16.65
CA VAL A 628 29.46 3.71 15.62
C VAL A 628 28.80 2.34 15.75
N ALA A 629 28.76 1.78 16.97
CA ALA A 629 28.10 0.50 17.23
C ALA A 629 26.58 0.57 16.97
N ALA A 630 25.92 1.68 17.34
CA ALA A 630 24.51 1.88 17.03
C ALA A 630 24.24 1.91 15.52
N PHE A 631 25.03 2.65 14.74
CA PHE A 631 24.88 2.71 13.28
C PHE A 631 25.12 1.35 12.62
N GLN A 632 26.18 0.64 13.03
CA GLN A 632 26.42 -0.73 12.55
C GLN A 632 25.24 -1.66 12.85
N SER A 633 24.66 -1.57 14.04
CA SER A 633 23.49 -2.35 14.44
C SER A 633 22.25 -2.00 13.61
N VAL A 634 21.91 -0.72 13.45
CA VAL A 634 20.71 -0.31 12.71
C VAL A 634 20.85 -0.53 11.21
N PHE A 635 22.01 -0.32 10.60
CA PHE A 635 22.19 -0.58 9.18
C PHE A 635 22.24 -2.07 8.87
N ALA A 636 22.81 -2.90 9.75
CA ALA A 636 22.67 -4.36 9.62
C ALA A 636 21.20 -4.80 9.72
N ALA A 637 20.43 -4.25 10.68
CA ALA A 637 19.01 -4.52 10.81
C ALA A 637 18.22 -4.04 9.58
N ALA A 638 18.47 -2.82 9.10
CA ALA A 638 17.81 -2.27 7.92
C ALA A 638 18.14 -3.05 6.65
N GLN A 639 19.38 -3.53 6.50
CA GLN A 639 19.77 -4.40 5.38
C GLN A 639 19.05 -5.75 5.45
N SER A 640 18.81 -6.31 6.64
CA SER A 640 18.04 -7.55 6.80
C SER A 640 16.55 -7.40 6.45
N VAL A 641 16.01 -6.18 6.63
CA VAL A 641 14.59 -5.87 6.42
C VAL A 641 14.32 -5.41 4.99
N TYR A 642 15.15 -4.51 4.47
CA TYR A 642 14.93 -3.88 3.17
C TYR A 642 15.85 -4.39 2.06
N GLY A 643 16.93 -5.09 2.40
CA GLY A 643 17.99 -5.51 1.49
C GLY A 643 17.78 -6.85 0.78
N VAL A 644 16.61 -7.46 0.94
CA VAL A 644 16.26 -8.70 0.25
C VAL A 644 15.76 -8.36 -1.14
N ASN A 645 16.60 -8.59 -2.16
CA ASN A 645 16.12 -8.62 -3.54
C ASN A 645 15.15 -9.81 -3.68
N PRO A 646 13.92 -9.64 -4.19
CA PRO A 646 12.98 -10.74 -4.41
C PRO A 646 13.57 -11.90 -5.24
N ALA A 647 14.59 -11.63 -6.06
CA ALA A 647 15.30 -12.65 -6.85
C ALA A 647 16.40 -13.42 -6.07
N GLN A 648 16.55 -13.19 -4.76
CA GLN A 648 17.62 -13.75 -3.90
C GLN A 648 17.08 -14.31 -2.56
N GLN A 649 15.78 -14.65 -2.47
CA GLN A 649 15.21 -15.30 -1.29
C GLN A 649 15.97 -16.59 -0.96
N SER A 650 16.28 -16.79 0.33
CA SER A 650 17.03 -17.94 0.84
C SER A 650 16.38 -18.42 2.11
N PHE A 651 16.23 -19.74 2.23
CA PHE A 651 15.93 -20.38 3.50
C PHE A 651 17.10 -20.17 4.45
N VAL A 652 16.85 -19.45 5.54
CA VAL A 652 17.82 -19.21 6.61
C VAL A 652 17.54 -20.16 7.77
N GLU A 653 18.58 -20.83 8.26
CA GLU A 653 18.49 -21.72 9.41
C GLU A 653 18.70 -20.99 10.76
N TYR A 654 17.85 -21.34 11.71
CA TYR A 654 17.84 -20.88 13.09
C TYR A 654 17.86 -22.08 14.05
N TYR A 655 18.44 -21.88 15.23
CA TYR A 655 18.49 -22.85 16.31
C TYR A 655 18.03 -22.21 17.63
N GLU A 656 17.16 -22.92 18.36
CA GLU A 656 16.71 -22.55 19.70
C GLU A 656 17.34 -23.52 20.72
N PRO A 657 18.24 -23.06 21.61
CA PRO A 657 18.98 -23.94 22.51
C PRO A 657 18.17 -24.61 23.62
N GLU A 658 17.11 -23.99 24.12
CA GLU A 658 16.29 -24.54 25.22
C GLU A 658 15.40 -25.69 24.74
N LEU A 659 14.94 -25.61 23.50
CA LEU A 659 14.13 -26.63 22.84
C LEU A 659 14.98 -27.68 22.11
N ASP A 660 16.25 -27.39 21.84
CA ASP A 660 17.11 -28.15 20.91
C ASP A 660 16.46 -28.28 19.52
N HIS A 661 15.85 -27.18 19.05
CA HIS A 661 15.06 -27.15 17.82
C HIS A 661 15.74 -26.36 16.71
N TYR A 662 15.68 -26.88 15.49
CA TYR A 662 16.02 -26.16 14.28
C TYR A 662 14.76 -25.65 13.57
N PHE A 663 14.91 -24.53 12.88
CA PHE A 663 13.87 -23.89 12.07
C PHE A 663 14.50 -23.28 10.81
N ILE A 664 13.77 -23.32 9.68
CA ILE A 664 14.17 -22.64 8.45
C ILE A 664 13.03 -21.78 7.91
N THR A 665 13.34 -20.61 7.36
CA THR A 665 12.34 -19.81 6.63
C THR A 665 12.98 -18.99 5.52
N ALA A 666 12.30 -18.89 4.38
CA ALA A 666 12.65 -17.98 3.29
C ALA A 666 11.83 -16.67 3.34
N ASP A 667 10.80 -16.59 4.19
CA ASP A 667 9.96 -15.41 4.36
C ASP A 667 10.72 -14.29 5.07
N SER A 668 10.92 -13.16 4.39
CA SER A 668 11.68 -12.03 4.91
C SER A 668 11.04 -11.39 6.15
N ASN A 669 9.71 -11.40 6.27
CA ASN A 669 9.00 -10.88 7.43
C ASN A 669 9.16 -11.81 8.64
N GLU A 670 9.11 -13.13 8.43
CA GLU A 670 9.35 -14.13 9.47
C GLU A 670 10.81 -14.09 9.95
N GLN A 671 11.76 -13.95 9.03
CA GLN A 671 13.17 -13.74 9.35
C GLN A 671 13.38 -12.47 10.20
N ALA A 672 12.69 -11.38 9.87
CA ALA A 672 12.76 -10.13 10.61
C ALA A 672 12.11 -10.24 12.00
N PHE A 673 10.95 -10.91 12.10
CA PHE A 673 10.28 -11.18 13.37
C PHE A 673 11.14 -12.01 14.32
N ILE A 674 11.84 -13.04 13.80
CA ILE A 674 12.80 -13.83 14.56
C ILE A 674 14.01 -12.99 14.97
N TYR A 675 14.57 -12.22 14.04
CA TYR A 675 15.74 -11.37 14.31
C TYR A 675 15.51 -10.33 15.41
N THR A 676 14.28 -9.83 15.53
CA THR A 676 13.91 -8.87 16.58
C THR A 676 13.61 -9.52 17.93
N GLY A 677 13.65 -10.86 18.04
CA GLY A 677 13.34 -11.62 19.24
C GLY A 677 11.85 -11.86 19.46
N GLY A 678 10.99 -11.50 18.49
CA GLY A 678 9.53 -11.66 18.59
C GLY A 678 9.08 -13.12 18.68
N ALA A 679 9.88 -14.05 18.16
CA ALA A 679 9.60 -15.49 18.16
C ALA A 679 10.25 -16.27 19.33
N GLY A 680 10.91 -15.58 20.27
CA GLY A 680 11.72 -16.20 21.32
C GLY A 680 13.23 -16.17 21.03
N ASN A 681 14.00 -17.02 21.72
CA ASN A 681 15.48 -17.01 21.71
C ASN A 681 16.10 -17.79 20.53
N TRP A 682 15.54 -17.63 19.33
CA TRP A 682 16.05 -18.24 18.12
C TRP A 682 17.32 -17.55 17.62
N GLN A 683 18.35 -18.34 17.34
CA GLN A 683 19.67 -17.87 16.94
C GLN A 683 19.97 -18.30 15.51
N ARG A 684 20.44 -17.38 14.64
CA ARG A 684 20.91 -17.75 13.30
C ARG A 684 22.10 -18.70 13.43
N THR A 685 22.07 -19.83 12.72
CA THR A 685 23.16 -20.82 12.74
C THR A 685 24.31 -20.45 11.80
N GLY A 686 24.05 -19.54 10.85
CA GLY A 686 24.95 -19.19 9.76
C GLY A 686 24.78 -20.06 8.51
N TYR A 687 23.94 -21.09 8.56
CA TYR A 687 23.60 -21.92 7.40
C TYR A 687 22.37 -21.38 6.67
N ALA A 688 22.42 -21.42 5.33
CA ALA A 688 21.31 -21.01 4.47
C ALA A 688 21.42 -21.71 3.11
N PHE A 689 20.31 -21.77 2.38
CA PHE A 689 20.28 -22.19 0.98
C PHE A 689 19.24 -21.40 0.20
N LYS A 690 19.44 -21.26 -1.11
CA LYS A 690 18.55 -20.46 -1.96
C LYS A 690 17.17 -21.08 -2.05
N GLU A 691 16.17 -20.22 -2.05
CA GLU A 691 14.83 -20.58 -2.47
C GLU A 691 14.76 -20.58 -4.00
N GLY A 692 14.03 -21.54 -4.57
CA GLY A 692 13.80 -21.61 -6.00
C GLY A 692 13.77 -23.06 -6.51
N GLY A 693 13.03 -23.26 -7.59
CA GLY A 693 12.84 -24.58 -8.18
C GLY A 693 11.46 -24.71 -8.80
N SER A 694 11.13 -25.90 -9.25
CA SER A 694 9.88 -26.16 -9.98
C SER A 694 8.77 -26.77 -9.14
N ALA A 695 8.99 -26.97 -7.84
CA ALA A 695 8.06 -27.65 -6.95
C ALA A 695 7.87 -26.89 -5.62
N PRO A 696 6.63 -26.76 -5.13
CA PRO A 696 6.38 -26.11 -3.86
C PRO A 696 6.86 -26.97 -2.68
N VAL A 697 7.36 -26.32 -1.64
CA VAL A 697 7.75 -26.92 -0.37
C VAL A 697 6.57 -26.84 0.58
N CYS A 698 5.92 -27.97 0.87
CA CYS A 698 4.89 -28.04 1.89
C CYS A 698 5.53 -27.90 3.28
N ARG A 699 5.12 -26.84 3.98
CA ARG A 699 5.43 -26.56 5.38
C ARG A 699 4.26 -26.99 6.26
N PHE A 700 4.59 -27.66 7.36
CA PHE A 700 3.65 -28.07 8.39
C PHE A 700 4.19 -27.65 9.75
N TYR A 701 3.29 -27.41 10.69
CA TYR A 701 3.60 -27.30 12.10
C TYR A 701 2.90 -28.43 12.86
N GLY A 702 3.34 -28.79 14.06
CA GLY A 702 2.62 -29.80 14.83
C GLY A 702 1.18 -29.38 15.14
N ASN A 703 0.26 -30.33 15.20
CA ASN A 703 -1.14 -30.06 15.55
C ASN A 703 -1.26 -29.29 16.88
N THR A 704 -1.71 -28.04 16.78
CA THR A 704 -1.85 -27.08 17.88
C THR A 704 -3.05 -27.34 18.80
N ALA A 705 -3.95 -28.25 18.43
CA ALA A 705 -5.09 -28.60 19.26
C ALA A 705 -4.64 -29.17 20.62
N ILE A 706 -5.28 -28.71 21.68
CA ILE A 706 -4.96 -29.14 23.05
C ILE A 706 -5.60 -30.49 23.33
N ASN A 707 -4.78 -31.44 23.76
CA ASN A 707 -5.25 -32.71 24.28
C ASN A 707 -5.93 -32.48 25.65
N PRO A 708 -7.25 -32.70 25.77
CA PRO A 708 -7.97 -32.44 27.01
C PRO A 708 -7.53 -33.36 28.16
N ALA A 709 -6.86 -34.49 27.87
CA ALA A 709 -6.37 -35.41 28.89
C ALA A 709 -5.01 -35.00 29.49
N THR A 710 -4.16 -34.31 28.72
CA THR A 710 -2.80 -33.94 29.15
C THR A 710 -2.58 -32.43 29.29
N GLY A 711 -3.47 -31.61 28.73
CA GLY A 711 -3.31 -30.15 28.66
C GLY A 711 -2.22 -29.68 27.69
N GLN A 712 -1.59 -30.59 26.94
CA GLN A 712 -0.52 -30.30 25.99
C GLN A 712 -1.04 -30.32 24.53
N MET A 713 -0.31 -29.70 23.60
CA MET A 713 -0.61 -29.81 22.17
C MET A 713 -0.50 -31.27 21.70
N PHE A 714 -1.33 -31.67 20.74
CA PHE A 714 -1.28 -33.02 20.17
C PHE A 714 -0.03 -33.26 19.33
N GLY A 715 0.40 -32.27 18.56
CA GLY A 715 1.60 -32.33 17.74
C GLY A 715 2.80 -31.64 18.38
N PRO A 716 3.97 -31.78 17.76
CA PRO A 716 5.22 -31.19 18.25
C PRO A 716 5.28 -29.67 18.10
N ASN A 717 6.05 -28.96 18.94
CA ASN A 717 6.39 -27.55 18.74
C ASN A 717 7.52 -27.41 17.72
N SER A 718 7.27 -27.85 16.50
CA SER A 718 8.25 -27.86 15.42
C SER A 718 7.59 -27.82 14.06
N HIS A 719 8.41 -27.56 13.04
CA HIS A 719 8.02 -27.54 11.65
C HIS A 719 8.49 -28.80 10.92
N PHE A 720 7.75 -29.19 9.89
CA PHE A 720 8.11 -30.23 8.95
C PHE A 720 8.04 -29.68 7.53
N TYR A 721 9.06 -29.98 6.71
CA TYR A 721 9.17 -29.48 5.34
C TYR A 721 9.33 -30.64 4.37
N THR A 722 8.58 -30.59 3.27
CA THR A 722 8.73 -31.54 2.17
C THR A 722 8.36 -30.95 0.83
N VAL A 723 9.19 -31.23 -0.18
CA VAL A 723 8.88 -30.96 -1.59
C VAL A 723 8.31 -32.21 -2.29
N ASN A 724 8.23 -33.35 -1.58
CA ASN A 724 7.69 -34.58 -2.13
C ASN A 724 6.16 -34.52 -2.09
N ALA A 725 5.54 -34.50 -3.27
CA ALA A 725 4.09 -34.38 -3.40
C ALA A 725 3.30 -35.49 -2.68
N ALA A 726 3.82 -36.73 -2.65
CA ALA A 726 3.16 -37.84 -1.98
C ALA A 726 3.29 -37.75 -0.45
N GLU A 727 4.45 -37.34 0.07
CA GLU A 727 4.66 -37.08 1.50
C GLU A 727 3.77 -35.92 1.97
N CYS A 728 3.74 -34.82 1.20
CA CYS A 728 2.86 -33.69 1.48
C CYS A 728 1.37 -34.08 1.49
N ALA A 729 0.90 -34.81 0.48
CA ALA A 729 -0.49 -35.27 0.43
C ALA A 729 -0.81 -36.24 1.57
N GLY A 730 0.11 -37.14 1.91
CA GLY A 730 -0.04 -38.09 3.03
C GLY A 730 -0.16 -37.38 4.37
N LEU A 731 0.68 -36.38 4.63
CA LEU A 731 0.63 -35.58 5.86
C LEU A 731 -0.65 -34.75 5.96
N LYS A 732 -1.08 -34.11 4.86
CA LYS A 732 -2.37 -33.40 4.79
C LYS A 732 -3.54 -34.35 5.12
N ALA A 733 -3.52 -35.57 4.57
CA ALA A 733 -4.55 -36.57 4.82
C ALA A 733 -4.51 -37.15 6.24
N ALA A 734 -3.33 -37.19 6.87
CA ALA A 734 -3.14 -37.70 8.23
C ALA A 734 -3.51 -36.71 9.34
N TYR A 735 -3.87 -35.46 9.00
CA TYR A 735 -4.29 -34.47 9.99
C TYR A 735 -5.50 -34.96 10.79
N ASN A 736 -5.35 -34.95 12.12
CA ASN A 736 -6.43 -35.31 13.03
C ASN A 736 -6.43 -34.32 14.21
N PRO A 737 -7.45 -33.45 14.36
CA PRO A 737 -7.50 -32.45 15.41
C PRO A 737 -7.59 -33.03 16.83
N LYS A 738 -7.76 -34.36 16.98
CA LYS A 738 -7.89 -35.07 18.25
C LYS A 738 -6.80 -36.12 18.49
N ALA A 739 -5.74 -36.12 17.68
CA ALA A 739 -4.62 -37.04 17.82
C ALA A 739 -3.29 -36.40 17.38
N PRO A 740 -2.15 -36.97 17.79
CA PRO A 740 -0.84 -36.54 17.29
C PRO A 740 -0.79 -36.56 15.76
N SER A 741 -0.59 -35.40 15.16
CA SER A 741 -0.54 -35.22 13.71
C SER A 741 0.16 -33.91 13.34
N TRP A 742 0.45 -33.74 12.06
CA TRP A 742 0.99 -32.51 11.48
C TRP A 742 -0.15 -31.67 10.89
N GLN A 743 -0.12 -30.37 11.13
CA GLN A 743 -1.06 -29.38 10.62
C GLN A 743 -0.38 -28.61 9.48
N PHE A 744 -0.99 -28.63 8.30
CA PHE A 744 -0.46 -27.93 7.13
C PHE A 744 -0.50 -26.41 7.32
N GLU A 745 0.60 -25.72 7.03
CA GLU A 745 0.73 -24.27 7.17
C GLU A 745 0.76 -23.54 5.83
N SER A 746 1.65 -23.94 4.91
CA SER A 746 1.85 -23.27 3.62
C SER A 746 2.58 -24.15 2.62
N ASP A 747 2.58 -23.71 1.36
CA ASP A 747 3.35 -24.25 0.24
C ASP A 747 3.84 -23.13 -0.70
N SER A 748 4.06 -21.93 -0.15
CA SER A 748 4.61 -20.75 -0.84
C SER A 748 5.98 -21.01 -1.41
N ASP A 749 6.83 -21.63 -0.60
CA ASP A 749 8.25 -21.61 -0.82
C ASP A 749 8.61 -22.60 -1.94
N GLN A 750 9.60 -22.28 -2.76
CA GLN A 750 9.95 -23.12 -3.91
C GLN A 750 11.27 -23.90 -3.71
N SER A 751 11.28 -25.15 -4.15
CA SER A 751 12.47 -25.99 -4.25
C SER A 751 12.35 -26.96 -5.42
N THR A 752 13.33 -27.85 -5.58
CA THR A 752 13.27 -28.93 -6.57
C THR A 752 13.26 -30.28 -5.84
N ALA A 753 12.37 -31.18 -6.23
CA ALA A 753 12.33 -32.52 -5.66
C ALA A 753 13.62 -33.30 -5.98
N ALA A 754 14.16 -33.99 -4.98
CA ALA A 754 15.27 -34.90 -5.18
C ALA A 754 14.82 -36.11 -6.01
N LEU A 755 15.58 -36.44 -7.06
CA LEU A 755 15.33 -37.61 -7.88
C LEU A 755 16.19 -38.76 -7.36
N SER A 756 15.55 -39.75 -6.72
CA SER A 756 16.23 -40.90 -6.11
C SER A 756 17.37 -40.51 -5.15
N GLY A 757 17.16 -39.47 -4.34
CA GLY A 757 18.14 -38.98 -3.37
C GLY A 757 19.30 -38.19 -3.98
N THR A 758 19.18 -37.74 -5.23
CA THR A 758 20.20 -36.94 -5.93
C THR A 758 19.62 -35.67 -6.54
N CYS A 759 20.49 -34.68 -6.76
CA CYS A 759 20.15 -33.40 -7.39
C CYS A 759 20.78 -33.28 -8.78
N ALA A 760 20.03 -32.70 -9.71
CA ALA A 760 20.52 -32.43 -11.05
C ALA A 760 21.65 -31.40 -11.05
N SER A 761 22.44 -31.37 -12.14
CA SER A 761 23.52 -30.40 -12.32
C SER A 761 23.00 -28.95 -12.19
N GLY A 762 23.73 -28.11 -11.45
CA GLY A 762 23.33 -26.72 -11.15
C GLY A 762 22.47 -26.56 -9.90
N LEU A 763 22.13 -27.65 -9.22
CA LEU A 763 21.46 -27.64 -7.91
C LEU A 763 22.39 -28.21 -6.83
N VAL A 764 22.11 -27.85 -5.57
CA VAL A 764 22.77 -28.39 -4.38
C VAL A 764 21.79 -29.23 -3.56
N PRO A 765 22.24 -30.35 -2.96
CA PRO A 765 21.40 -31.17 -2.10
C PRO A 765 21.07 -30.47 -0.79
N VAL A 766 19.83 -30.63 -0.34
CA VAL A 766 19.38 -30.25 1.00
C VAL A 766 19.02 -31.53 1.76
N TYR A 767 19.73 -31.74 2.87
CA TYR A 767 19.65 -32.93 3.69
C TYR A 767 18.68 -32.72 4.85
N ARG A 768 17.89 -33.74 5.20
CA ARG A 768 17.01 -33.74 6.37
C ARG A 768 17.50 -34.74 7.42
N ALA A 769 17.57 -34.29 8.67
CA ALA A 769 17.82 -35.14 9.83
C ALA A 769 16.64 -35.05 10.79
N TYR A 770 16.21 -36.18 11.36
CA TYR A 770 15.11 -36.24 12.33
C TYR A 770 15.60 -36.62 13.71
N ASN A 771 15.22 -35.88 14.75
CA ASN A 771 15.67 -36.14 16.12
C ASN A 771 15.08 -37.41 16.77
N ASN A 772 14.22 -38.14 16.05
CA ASN A 772 13.50 -39.31 16.54
C ASN A 772 12.63 -39.03 17.78
N GLY A 773 12.11 -37.79 17.90
CA GLY A 773 11.42 -37.31 19.09
C GLY A 773 10.26 -38.20 19.53
N TYR A 774 9.42 -38.64 18.58
CA TYR A 774 8.26 -39.50 18.87
C TYR A 774 8.64 -40.79 19.59
N ALA A 775 9.66 -41.51 19.09
CA ALA A 775 10.12 -42.75 19.72
C ALA A 775 10.86 -42.50 21.05
N ARG A 776 11.44 -41.31 21.22
CA ARG A 776 12.16 -40.89 22.42
C ARG A 776 11.27 -40.28 23.50
N GLY A 777 10.00 -40.00 23.21
CA GLY A 777 9.11 -39.29 24.11
C GLY A 777 9.52 -37.84 24.35
N VAL A 778 10.24 -37.23 23.39
CA VAL A 778 10.58 -35.80 23.40
C VAL A 778 9.96 -35.13 22.18
N ASP A 779 10.02 -33.80 22.15
CA ASP A 779 9.43 -33.07 21.05
C ASP A 779 10.12 -33.40 19.71
N SER A 780 9.34 -33.56 18.64
CA SER A 780 9.88 -33.97 17.33
C SER A 780 10.39 -32.76 16.58
N ASN A 781 11.62 -32.82 16.05
CA ASN A 781 12.20 -31.74 15.25
C ASN A 781 13.01 -32.30 14.06
N HIS A 782 12.96 -31.58 12.94
CA HIS A 782 13.75 -31.88 11.74
C HIS A 782 14.69 -30.72 11.44
N ARG A 783 15.95 -31.05 11.17
CA ARG A 783 16.93 -30.09 10.67
C ARG A 783 17.08 -30.26 9.16
N LEU A 784 16.99 -29.15 8.42
CA LEU A 784 17.24 -29.11 6.97
C LEU A 784 18.45 -28.22 6.70
N SER A 785 19.46 -28.76 6.01
CA SER A 785 20.66 -28.01 5.67
C SER A 785 21.22 -28.43 4.31
N SER A 786 21.73 -27.47 3.53
CA SER A 786 22.53 -27.75 2.34
C SER A 786 24.01 -28.02 2.65
N ASP A 787 24.44 -27.72 3.88
CA ASP A 787 25.79 -27.99 4.34
C ASP A 787 25.90 -29.43 4.85
N TYR A 788 26.68 -30.22 4.10
CA TYR A 788 26.83 -31.65 4.39
C TYR A 788 27.55 -31.91 5.72
N ALA A 789 28.48 -31.06 6.13
CA ALA A 789 29.20 -31.23 7.39
C ALA A 789 28.30 -30.96 8.60
N ALA A 790 27.47 -29.92 8.54
CA ALA A 790 26.47 -29.60 9.54
C ALA A 790 25.43 -30.71 9.69
N TYR A 791 24.97 -31.26 8.56
CA TYR A 791 24.09 -32.43 8.53
C TYR A 791 24.73 -33.65 9.22
N LEU A 792 25.96 -34.00 8.85
CA LEU A 792 26.67 -35.13 9.46
C LEU A 792 26.92 -34.91 10.97
N ALA A 793 27.18 -33.68 11.40
CA ALA A 793 27.31 -33.36 12.82
C ALA A 793 26.01 -33.61 13.59
N THR A 794 24.85 -33.25 13.02
CA THR A 794 23.53 -33.54 13.61
C THR A 794 23.26 -35.04 13.68
N VAL A 795 23.59 -35.79 12.64
CA VAL A 795 23.46 -37.26 12.65
C VAL A 795 24.40 -37.89 13.69
N ALA A 796 25.64 -37.43 13.78
CA ALA A 796 26.60 -37.88 14.79
C ALA A 796 26.13 -37.57 16.23
N ALA A 797 25.33 -36.52 16.42
CA ALA A 797 24.66 -36.21 17.68
C ALA A 797 23.45 -37.10 18.00
N GLY A 798 23.17 -38.13 17.18
CA GLY A 798 22.16 -39.15 17.44
C GLY A 798 20.83 -38.96 16.71
N TRP A 799 20.76 -38.02 15.76
CA TRP A 799 19.58 -37.83 14.90
C TRP A 799 19.60 -38.85 13.74
N LEU A 800 18.42 -39.27 13.30
CA LEU A 800 18.24 -40.17 12.17
C LEU A 800 18.53 -39.44 10.86
N ALA A 801 19.35 -40.06 10.02
CA ALA A 801 19.68 -39.60 8.68
C ALA A 801 18.55 -39.92 7.70
N GLU A 802 17.84 -38.91 7.20
CA GLU A 802 16.79 -39.10 6.18
C GLU A 802 17.28 -38.83 4.76
N GLY A 803 18.49 -38.28 4.61
CA GLY A 803 19.16 -38.08 3.33
C GLY A 803 18.70 -36.82 2.60
N VAL A 804 18.89 -36.80 1.27
CA VAL A 804 18.52 -35.65 0.42
C VAL A 804 17.02 -35.67 0.18
N VAL A 805 16.33 -34.64 0.66
CA VAL A 805 14.86 -34.52 0.54
C VAL A 805 14.42 -33.46 -0.47
N MET A 806 15.30 -32.49 -0.76
CA MET A 806 15.07 -31.45 -1.77
C MET A 806 16.40 -30.96 -2.35
N CYS A 807 16.31 -30.18 -3.42
CA CYS A 807 17.43 -29.63 -4.17
C CYS A 807 17.23 -28.13 -4.35
N ALA A 808 18.20 -27.35 -3.89
CA ALA A 808 18.18 -25.89 -3.96
C ALA A 808 19.05 -25.37 -5.11
N PRO A 809 18.81 -24.16 -5.65
CA PRO A 809 19.72 -23.52 -6.59
C PRO A 809 21.11 -23.29 -5.96
N GLN A 810 22.17 -23.43 -6.77
CA GLN A 810 23.54 -23.01 -6.42
C GLN A 810 23.62 -21.51 -6.19
#